data_AF-A0A3B9K175-F1
#
_entry.id   AF-A0A3B9K175-F1
#
_cell.length_a   1.000
_cell.length_b   1.000
_cell.length_c   1.000
_cell.angle_alpha   90.00
_cell.angle_beta   90.00
_cell.angle_gamma   90.00
#
_symmetry.space_group_name_H-M   'P 1'
#
loop_
_entity.id
_entity.type
_entity.pdbx_description
1 polymer ?
#
loop_
_entity_poly.entity_id
_entity_poly.type
_entity_poly.pdbx_seq_one_letter_code
_entity_poly.pdbx_strand_id
1 'polypeptide(L)'
;MIIKGQKREATSWANIFSTLRKNRLPNPNDQTPPAKTSLKQLIFTAFVAIFLCIFFAVYMINKNPQIIIKIANARTADKALKAVTLGPFRWMDSYIRGADLPEVYIDIKFKHFRKLQEKRKESLQQGVLITRADDYVPAQIRHEGRTVKVKLRLKGDWARNPSDKKMSFRVKAQGDDHLLGMRRFSLQNPKARIYDGDRLFFEAIKRENILAPRHSFVDLTVNGTKMGIMALEEHFSKELLESQGRRAGVILRFDESMVWLAESEASKGRGFEGVYDNYKNATIKPFRLNRIKSSKKLTNELESATRLLRAFVGGTLKPSQVFDPILMGRFIAVGDFWGAWHGLRWHNLRFYYNAITGYLEPIGFDAGIAYNQKPVHDPTAEPIVAKILDDSIRKVYMETLERLVEEAKDGTTAHWMEGLTNNNLRALHKEFFWLEGVDLSLLTQWAEQKLNSIKRKDLLYPKILQVYLVKNEAGHYLELQNPLPYDVIVSDIQLSDSSKKEPVKLNFEEGPLFPFHLAYSEKGGLPTGKRIHFKRKYIETGSQFVVTANIKGDKKIHTIKSILYFPSATKPIAFQQTLEETLSQHTFLEADIKKRILHVKPGQWQVDSWLVVPEGFELILLEGTTLYFKSSAGLLARGPVTIKGTKDRPVVLQGIKNSTKKNYWQGIVVMKSKTPSHWSHVKIKNTKGIKNNDWVVTAGVTFYESDIYLKNVTFSENRCEDALNIIRSNFDLMEVDIKNAISDGLDADFSNGVVTGGVFENIGYVGGGDGIDLSGARVTITGTQFLNIADKAISVGEESYLTSSKLSIQKVGVGIVSKDGSHVTVQNSKIMGAKLAGLMAYTKKPVYSAATLRAKDIIFKHSTPNALVQNGNEVMLSGTLVEPSEFDINRLYKTSMKSGLK
;
A
#
# COMPACT_ATOMS: atom_id res chain seq x y z
N MET A 1 -26.54 -5.73 -72.36
CA MET A 1 -27.46 -6.44 -71.44
C MET A 1 -26.73 -6.62 -70.11
N ILE A 2 -27.37 -6.21 -69.00
CA ILE A 2 -26.76 -5.86 -67.72
C ILE A 2 -26.15 -7.08 -66.99
N ILE A 3 -24.89 -6.98 -66.56
CA ILE A 3 -24.33 -7.85 -65.51
C ILE A 3 -23.94 -6.96 -64.32
N LYS A 4 -24.73 -7.05 -63.25
CA LYS A 4 -24.41 -6.51 -61.92
C LYS A 4 -23.38 -7.42 -61.25
N GLY A 5 -22.25 -6.87 -60.84
CA GLY A 5 -21.31 -7.51 -59.93
C GLY A 5 -21.82 -7.45 -58.48
N GLN A 6 -22.01 -8.62 -57.87
CA GLN A 6 -22.13 -8.74 -56.41
C GLN A 6 -20.73 -8.93 -55.81
N LYS A 7 -20.34 -7.99 -54.94
CA LYS A 7 -19.21 -8.14 -54.02
C LYS A 7 -19.52 -9.27 -53.04
N ARG A 8 -18.65 -10.28 -52.98
CA ARG A 8 -18.60 -11.25 -51.89
C ARG A 8 -18.17 -10.53 -50.60
N GLU A 9 -19.08 -10.38 -49.65
CA GLU A 9 -18.70 -10.12 -48.26
C GLU A 9 -18.01 -11.36 -47.70
N ALA A 10 -16.78 -11.18 -47.21
CA ALA A 10 -16.08 -12.21 -46.46
C ALA A 10 -16.73 -12.31 -45.07
N THR A 11 -17.48 -13.38 -44.83
CA THR A 11 -18.06 -13.71 -43.53
C THR A 11 -16.92 -13.89 -42.51
N SER A 12 -16.77 -12.94 -41.59
CA SER A 12 -15.83 -13.05 -40.47
C SER A 12 -16.26 -14.18 -39.54
N TRP A 13 -15.33 -15.07 -39.19
CA TRP A 13 -15.56 -16.14 -38.20
C TRP A 13 -16.11 -15.62 -36.86
N ALA A 14 -15.84 -14.35 -36.51
CA ALA A 14 -16.41 -13.70 -35.34
C ALA A 14 -17.96 -13.65 -35.37
N ASN A 15 -18.56 -13.51 -36.55
CA ASN A 15 -20.02 -13.50 -36.68
C ASN A 15 -20.61 -14.88 -36.37
N ILE A 16 -19.99 -15.97 -36.85
CA ILE A 16 -20.46 -17.35 -36.62
C ILE A 16 -20.51 -17.70 -35.12
N PHE A 17 -19.48 -17.32 -34.36
CA PHE A 17 -19.43 -17.57 -32.92
C PHE A 17 -20.33 -16.62 -32.10
N SER A 18 -20.58 -15.40 -32.59
CA SER A 18 -21.56 -14.49 -31.97
C SER A 18 -23.00 -15.03 -32.05
N THR A 19 -23.33 -15.73 -33.13
CA THR A 19 -24.65 -16.37 -33.30
C THR A 19 -24.83 -17.57 -32.37
N LEU A 20 -23.77 -18.34 -32.12
CA LEU A 20 -23.79 -19.44 -31.14
C LEU A 20 -23.99 -18.96 -29.70
N ARG A 21 -23.55 -17.74 -29.36
CA ARG A 21 -23.73 -17.13 -28.02
C ARG A 21 -25.16 -16.61 -27.78
N LYS A 22 -25.91 -16.29 -28.84
CA LYS A 22 -27.30 -15.77 -28.74
C LYS A 22 -28.37 -16.84 -28.64
N ASN A 23 -28.06 -18.09 -29.00
CA ASN A 23 -29.01 -19.20 -28.88
C ASN A 23 -28.92 -19.82 -27.49
N ARG A 24 -29.93 -19.57 -26.65
CA ARG A 24 -30.13 -20.28 -25.38
C ARG A 24 -30.15 -21.79 -25.65
N LEU A 25 -29.41 -22.57 -24.85
CA LEU A 25 -29.51 -24.03 -24.85
C LEU A 25 -30.97 -24.45 -24.61
N PRO A 26 -31.47 -25.52 -25.27
CA PRO A 26 -32.84 -25.99 -25.10
C PRO A 26 -33.12 -26.44 -23.66
N ASN A 27 -34.39 -26.32 -23.26
CA ASN A 27 -34.92 -26.72 -21.96
C ASN A 27 -34.78 -28.26 -21.76
N PRO A 28 -34.36 -28.80 -20.59
CA PRO A 28 -34.09 -30.24 -20.42
C PRO A 28 -35.30 -31.17 -20.54
N ASN A 29 -36.51 -30.62 -20.71
CA ASN A 29 -37.76 -31.38 -20.72
C ASN A 29 -38.28 -31.75 -22.13
N ASP A 30 -37.61 -31.35 -23.21
CA ASP A 30 -37.89 -31.87 -24.56
C ASP A 30 -36.98 -33.08 -24.86
N GLN A 31 -37.36 -34.24 -24.33
CA GLN A 31 -36.71 -35.51 -24.66
C GLN A 31 -37.38 -36.18 -25.86
N THR A 32 -36.99 -35.79 -27.08
CA THR A 32 -36.88 -36.78 -28.16
C THR A 32 -35.47 -37.37 -28.12
N PRO A 33 -35.29 -38.70 -28.07
CA PRO A 33 -33.96 -39.29 -27.98
C PRO A 33 -33.14 -38.88 -29.20
N PRO A 34 -31.89 -38.42 -29.04
CA PRO A 34 -31.06 -38.11 -30.19
C PRO A 34 -30.83 -39.42 -30.95
N ALA A 35 -31.05 -39.39 -32.27
CA ALA A 35 -30.70 -40.49 -33.16
C ALA A 35 -29.27 -40.97 -32.83
N LYS A 36 -29.10 -42.28 -32.60
CA LYS A 36 -27.80 -42.90 -32.31
C LYS A 36 -26.79 -42.41 -33.35
N THR A 37 -25.89 -41.53 -32.92
CA THR A 37 -24.84 -40.99 -33.79
C THR A 37 -24.00 -42.17 -34.24
N SER A 38 -24.00 -42.47 -35.54
CA SER A 38 -23.29 -43.64 -36.03
C SER A 38 -21.79 -43.48 -35.80
N LEU A 39 -21.06 -44.57 -35.57
CA LEU A 39 -19.60 -44.55 -35.43
C LEU A 39 -18.93 -43.80 -36.61
N LYS A 40 -19.51 -43.91 -37.82
CA LYS A 40 -19.07 -43.18 -39.02
C LYS A 40 -19.25 -41.65 -38.89
N GLN A 41 -20.37 -41.20 -38.33
CA GLN A 41 -20.59 -39.76 -38.07
C GLN A 41 -19.64 -39.26 -36.99
N LEU A 42 -19.40 -40.03 -35.92
CA LEU A 42 -18.46 -39.64 -34.87
C LEU A 42 -17.02 -39.54 -35.40
N ILE A 43 -16.61 -40.52 -36.23
CA ILE A 43 -15.32 -40.51 -36.92
C ILE A 43 -15.24 -39.33 -37.89
N PHE A 44 -16.28 -39.05 -38.67
CA PHE A 44 -16.30 -37.93 -39.61
C PHE A 44 -16.22 -36.57 -38.89
N THR A 45 -16.98 -36.38 -37.81
CA THR A 45 -16.92 -35.16 -36.99
C THR A 45 -15.55 -35.00 -36.34
N ALA A 46 -14.95 -36.08 -35.84
CA ALA A 46 -13.58 -36.06 -35.32
C ALA A 46 -12.57 -35.70 -36.42
N PHE A 47 -12.72 -36.25 -37.63
CA PHE A 47 -11.84 -35.97 -38.77
C PHE A 47 -11.94 -34.51 -39.24
N VAL A 48 -13.16 -33.98 -39.33
CA VAL A 48 -13.41 -32.56 -39.66
C VAL A 48 -12.84 -31.65 -38.58
N ALA A 49 -12.99 -31.99 -37.30
CA ALA A 49 -12.41 -31.23 -36.19
C ALA A 49 -10.88 -31.25 -36.23
N ILE A 50 -10.26 -32.40 -36.49
CA ILE A 50 -8.80 -32.54 -36.65
C ILE A 50 -8.32 -31.72 -37.85
N PHE A 51 -9.00 -31.82 -38.99
CA PHE A 51 -8.65 -31.07 -40.20
C PHE A 51 -8.76 -29.56 -39.98
N LEU A 52 -9.82 -29.09 -39.31
CA LEU A 52 -9.98 -27.68 -38.94
C LEU A 52 -8.89 -27.23 -37.95
N CYS A 53 -8.54 -28.05 -36.96
CA CYS A 53 -7.44 -27.76 -36.04
C CYS A 53 -6.09 -27.66 -36.78
N ILE A 54 -5.81 -28.56 -37.73
CA ILE A 54 -4.58 -28.53 -38.54
C ILE A 54 -4.56 -27.30 -39.45
N PHE A 55 -5.66 -27.04 -40.17
CA PHE A 55 -5.77 -25.86 -41.03
C PHE A 55 -5.61 -24.56 -40.23
N PHE A 56 -6.21 -24.49 -39.05
CA PHE A 56 -6.09 -23.35 -38.16
C PHE A 56 -4.67 -23.23 -37.59
N ALA A 57 -4.03 -24.33 -37.21
CA ALA A 57 -2.63 -24.33 -36.80
C ALA A 57 -1.71 -23.81 -37.92
N VAL A 58 -1.92 -24.22 -39.17
CA VAL A 58 -1.18 -23.71 -40.35
C VAL A 58 -1.42 -22.20 -40.55
N TYR A 59 -2.68 -21.75 -40.49
CA TYR A 59 -3.01 -20.32 -40.53
C TYR A 59 -2.30 -19.51 -39.43
N MET A 60 -2.28 -20.07 -38.23
CA MET A 60 -1.69 -19.47 -37.04
C MET A 60 -0.15 -19.45 -37.09
N ILE A 61 0.48 -20.48 -37.64
CA ILE A 61 1.93 -20.53 -37.92
C ILE A 61 2.30 -19.44 -38.95
N ASN A 62 1.50 -19.26 -40.00
CA ASN A 62 1.71 -18.19 -40.98
C ASN A 62 1.61 -16.78 -40.35
N LYS A 63 0.82 -16.61 -39.29
CA LYS A 63 0.73 -15.34 -38.54
C LYS A 63 1.94 -15.10 -37.61
N ASN A 64 2.70 -16.14 -37.26
CA ASN A 64 3.90 -16.03 -36.42
C ASN A 64 4.99 -17.05 -36.79
N PRO A 65 5.69 -16.84 -37.94
CA PRO A 65 6.63 -17.82 -38.49
C PRO A 65 7.86 -18.10 -37.61
N GLN A 66 8.13 -17.25 -36.61
CA GLN A 66 9.21 -17.43 -35.63
C GLN A 66 9.04 -18.71 -34.79
N ILE A 67 7.85 -19.31 -34.75
CA ILE A 67 7.64 -20.58 -34.04
C ILE A 67 8.30 -21.77 -34.74
N ILE A 68 8.45 -21.72 -36.06
CA ILE A 68 9.13 -22.76 -36.86
C ILE A 68 10.60 -22.90 -36.42
N ILE A 69 11.26 -21.77 -36.15
CA ILE A 69 12.64 -21.72 -35.67
C ILE A 69 12.76 -22.32 -34.26
N LYS A 70 11.73 -22.17 -33.40
CA LYS A 70 11.71 -22.78 -32.05
C LYS A 70 11.46 -24.28 -32.07
N ILE A 71 10.69 -24.78 -33.05
CA ILE A 71 10.46 -26.22 -33.25
C ILE A 71 11.74 -26.91 -33.70
N ALA A 72 12.56 -26.24 -34.51
CA ALA A 72 13.85 -26.77 -34.97
C ALA A 72 14.93 -26.87 -33.87
N ASN A 73 14.72 -26.28 -32.69
CA ASN A 73 15.64 -26.36 -31.56
C ASN A 73 15.20 -27.46 -30.58
N ALA A 74 16.01 -28.52 -30.46
CA ALA A 74 15.72 -29.70 -29.64
C ALA A 74 15.40 -29.39 -28.16
N ARG A 75 15.94 -28.30 -27.59
CA ARG A 75 15.66 -27.90 -26.20
C ARG A 75 14.28 -27.26 -26.01
N THR A 76 13.66 -26.76 -27.08
CA THR A 76 12.35 -26.07 -27.04
C THR A 76 11.27 -26.75 -27.87
N ALA A 77 11.59 -27.84 -28.56
CA ALA A 77 10.71 -28.53 -29.49
C ALA A 77 9.42 -29.04 -28.83
N ASP A 78 9.49 -29.66 -27.64
CA ASP A 78 8.30 -30.16 -26.93
C ASP A 78 7.33 -29.04 -26.53
N LYS A 79 7.84 -27.94 -25.97
CA LYS A 79 7.03 -26.75 -25.63
C LYS A 79 6.42 -26.12 -26.88
N ALA A 80 7.21 -25.99 -27.95
CA ALA A 80 6.73 -25.44 -29.21
C ALA A 80 5.64 -26.32 -29.84
N LEU A 81 5.79 -27.65 -29.79
CA LEU A 81 4.81 -28.60 -30.29
C LEU A 81 3.51 -28.55 -29.48
N LYS A 82 3.57 -28.53 -28.14
CA LYS A 82 2.40 -28.34 -27.27
C LYS A 82 1.68 -27.03 -27.53
N ALA A 83 2.42 -25.94 -27.76
CA ALA A 83 1.83 -24.66 -28.10
C ALA A 83 1.09 -24.71 -29.45
N VAL A 84 1.58 -25.47 -30.44
CA VAL A 84 0.95 -25.68 -31.77
C VAL A 84 -0.29 -26.53 -31.71
N THR A 85 -0.26 -27.61 -30.94
CA THR A 85 -1.42 -28.47 -30.81
C THR A 85 -2.53 -27.82 -29.98
N LEU A 86 -2.18 -27.06 -28.93
CA LEU A 86 -3.16 -26.44 -28.02
C LEU A 86 -3.58 -25.03 -28.41
N GLY A 87 -2.83 -24.34 -29.28
CA GLY A 87 -3.11 -22.96 -29.70
C GLY A 87 -4.52 -22.73 -30.25
N PRO A 88 -5.02 -23.57 -31.20
CA PRO A 88 -6.39 -23.47 -31.70
C PRO A 88 -7.45 -23.58 -30.60
N PHE A 89 -7.27 -24.53 -29.68
CA PHE A 89 -8.18 -24.74 -28.56
C PHE A 89 -8.16 -23.55 -27.59
N ARG A 90 -6.97 -23.05 -27.23
CA ARG A 90 -6.79 -21.86 -26.36
C ARG A 90 -7.45 -20.62 -26.96
N TRP A 91 -7.27 -20.41 -28.26
CA TRP A 91 -7.93 -19.32 -28.98
C TRP A 91 -9.45 -19.48 -28.92
N MET A 92 -9.99 -20.65 -29.25
CA MET A 92 -11.44 -20.90 -29.19
C MET A 92 -11.99 -20.73 -27.77
N ASP A 93 -11.29 -21.25 -26.77
CA ASP A 93 -11.63 -21.10 -25.35
C ASP A 93 -11.77 -19.63 -24.95
N SER A 94 -10.84 -18.79 -25.42
CA SER A 94 -10.85 -17.36 -25.12
C SER A 94 -12.08 -16.61 -25.64
N TYR A 95 -12.71 -17.07 -26.72
CA TYR A 95 -13.93 -16.46 -27.27
C TYR A 95 -15.21 -17.08 -26.71
N ILE A 96 -15.19 -18.34 -26.28
CA ILE A 96 -16.35 -19.03 -25.69
C ILE A 96 -16.47 -18.72 -24.20
N ARG A 97 -15.38 -18.83 -23.44
CA ARG A 97 -15.35 -18.72 -21.97
C ARG A 97 -14.59 -17.50 -21.46
N GLY A 98 -13.90 -16.74 -22.32
CA GLY A 98 -13.18 -15.53 -21.92
C GLY A 98 -14.11 -14.32 -21.81
N ALA A 99 -13.90 -13.50 -20.78
CA ALA A 99 -14.62 -12.24 -20.61
C ALA A 99 -14.31 -11.26 -21.76
N ASP A 100 -15.27 -10.40 -22.08
CA ASP A 100 -15.06 -9.28 -22.99
C ASP A 100 -14.09 -8.27 -22.34
N LEU A 101 -13.11 -7.82 -23.13
CA LEU A 101 -12.10 -6.88 -22.64
C LEU A 101 -12.64 -5.45 -22.80
N PRO A 102 -12.34 -4.53 -21.87
CA PRO A 102 -12.68 -3.13 -22.04
C PRO A 102 -12.08 -2.59 -23.34
N GLU A 103 -12.93 -2.06 -24.22
CA GLU A 103 -12.50 -1.43 -25.46
C GLU A 103 -12.09 0.02 -25.19
N VAL A 104 -10.89 0.38 -25.62
CA VAL A 104 -10.32 1.71 -25.42
C VAL A 104 -9.88 2.27 -26.77
N TYR A 105 -10.40 3.44 -27.12
CA TYR A 105 -10.02 4.15 -28.35
C TYR A 105 -9.24 5.40 -28.00
N ILE A 106 -8.08 5.61 -28.65
CA ILE A 106 -7.30 6.83 -28.52
C ILE A 106 -7.34 7.60 -29.84
N ASP A 107 -7.78 8.85 -29.76
CA ASP A 107 -7.79 9.79 -30.87
C ASP A 107 -6.70 10.86 -30.66
N ILE A 108 -5.69 10.86 -31.54
CA ILE A 108 -4.51 11.74 -31.52
C ILE A 108 -4.47 12.52 -32.83
N LYS A 109 -4.53 13.85 -32.77
CA LYS A 109 -4.42 14.70 -33.97
C LYS A 109 -3.11 14.42 -34.70
N PHE A 110 -3.15 14.45 -36.04
CA PHE A 110 -2.03 14.10 -36.92
C PHE A 110 -0.69 14.76 -36.51
N LYS A 111 -0.69 16.08 -36.25
CA LYS A 111 0.52 16.81 -35.82
C LYS A 111 1.17 16.25 -34.55
N HIS A 112 0.35 15.77 -33.61
CA HIS A 112 0.80 15.22 -32.34
C HIS A 112 1.26 13.77 -32.49
N PHE A 113 0.59 13.00 -33.35
CA PHE A 113 1.01 11.65 -33.68
C PHE A 113 2.39 11.66 -34.39
N ARG A 114 2.62 12.61 -35.30
CA ARG A 114 3.92 12.80 -35.96
C ARG A 114 5.04 13.06 -34.95
N LYS A 115 4.81 13.93 -33.96
CA LYS A 115 5.77 14.17 -32.86
C LYS A 115 6.13 12.89 -32.11
N LEU A 116 5.16 12.01 -31.84
CA LEU A 116 5.42 10.72 -31.19
C LEU A 116 6.24 9.77 -32.09
N GLN A 117 5.97 9.77 -33.40
CA GLN A 117 6.75 8.97 -34.36
C GLN A 117 8.20 9.46 -34.48
N GLU A 118 8.41 10.78 -34.51
CA GLU A 118 9.74 11.39 -34.49
C GLU A 118 10.50 11.02 -33.21
N LYS A 119 9.85 11.12 -32.04
CA LYS A 119 10.46 10.73 -30.76
C LYS A 119 10.80 9.25 -30.71
N ARG A 120 9.98 8.40 -31.32
CA ARG A 120 10.25 6.97 -31.46
C ARG A 120 11.48 6.73 -32.34
N LYS A 121 11.58 7.42 -33.48
CA LYS A 121 12.74 7.34 -34.38
C LYS A 121 14.02 7.75 -33.67
N GLU A 122 13.98 8.86 -32.93
CA GLU A 122 15.09 9.31 -32.09
C GLU A 122 15.52 8.22 -31.09
N SER A 123 14.57 7.59 -30.38
CA SER A 123 14.93 6.54 -29.43
C SER A 123 15.58 5.32 -30.09
N LEU A 124 15.11 4.93 -31.29
CA LEU A 124 15.68 3.81 -32.03
C LEU A 124 17.10 4.11 -32.49
N GLN A 125 17.43 5.37 -32.76
CA GLN A 125 18.77 5.82 -33.11
C GLN A 125 19.70 5.84 -31.89
N GLN A 126 19.22 6.28 -30.73
CA GLN A 126 20.01 6.42 -29.49
C GLN A 126 20.12 5.13 -28.66
N GLY A 127 19.34 4.10 -28.97
CA GLY A 127 19.23 2.86 -28.17
C GLY A 127 18.42 3.02 -26.87
N VAL A 128 18.07 4.25 -26.47
CA VAL A 128 17.29 4.59 -25.28
C VAL A 128 16.22 5.64 -25.58
N LEU A 129 15.11 5.60 -24.85
CA LEU A 129 14.02 6.58 -24.89
C LEU A 129 14.18 7.57 -23.72
N ILE A 130 14.83 8.70 -23.97
CA ILE A 130 14.93 9.79 -22.98
C ILE A 130 13.65 10.62 -23.05
N THR A 131 12.90 10.66 -21.94
CA THR A 131 11.62 11.39 -21.88
C THR A 131 11.69 12.70 -21.12
N ARG A 132 10.99 13.72 -21.61
CA ARG A 132 10.89 15.07 -21.05
C ARG A 132 9.43 15.48 -20.84
N ALA A 133 9.21 16.60 -20.16
CA ALA A 133 7.86 17.08 -19.85
C ALA A 133 7.08 17.51 -21.10
N ASP A 134 7.78 18.04 -22.09
CA ASP A 134 7.26 18.51 -23.38
C ASP A 134 6.97 17.39 -24.39
N ASP A 135 7.37 16.14 -24.11
CA ASP A 135 7.01 14.96 -24.92
C ASP A 135 5.52 14.59 -24.80
N TYR A 136 4.80 15.12 -23.81
CA TYR A 136 3.37 14.90 -23.66
C TYR A 136 2.58 15.65 -24.73
N VAL A 137 1.80 14.92 -25.52
CA VAL A 137 0.88 15.46 -26.52
C VAL A 137 -0.58 15.30 -26.09
N PRO A 138 -1.48 16.24 -26.43
CA PRO A 138 -2.90 16.11 -26.14
C PRO A 138 -3.55 15.03 -27.02
N ALA A 139 -4.49 14.29 -26.44
CA ALA A 139 -5.30 13.28 -27.10
C ALA A 139 -6.67 13.13 -26.40
N GLN A 140 -7.55 12.33 -26.96
CA GLN A 140 -8.82 11.94 -26.34
C GLN A 140 -8.86 10.42 -26.22
N ILE A 141 -9.46 9.92 -25.13
CA ILE A 141 -9.76 8.51 -24.96
C ILE A 141 -11.27 8.33 -24.93
N ARG A 142 -11.79 7.40 -25.73
CA ARG A 142 -13.20 6.98 -25.68
C ARG A 142 -13.33 5.58 -25.10
N HIS A 143 -14.27 5.41 -24.19
CA HIS A 143 -14.58 4.15 -23.51
C HIS A 143 -16.01 4.21 -22.97
N GLU A 144 -16.85 3.19 -23.25
CA GLU A 144 -18.24 3.10 -22.76
C GLU A 144 -19.08 4.37 -22.95
N GLY A 145 -18.99 4.99 -24.14
CA GLY A 145 -19.72 6.24 -24.46
C GLY A 145 -19.14 7.52 -23.84
N ARG A 146 -18.17 7.42 -22.93
CA ARG A 146 -17.48 8.56 -22.31
C ARG A 146 -16.25 8.97 -23.13
N THR A 147 -16.00 10.27 -23.21
CA THR A 147 -14.78 10.85 -23.79
C THR A 147 -13.97 11.57 -22.72
N VAL A 148 -12.74 11.09 -22.48
CA VAL A 148 -11.79 11.62 -21.51
C VAL A 148 -10.70 12.39 -22.23
N LYS A 149 -10.48 13.66 -21.86
CA LYS A 149 -9.34 14.44 -22.39
C LYS A 149 -8.05 14.02 -21.68
N VAL A 150 -7.02 13.69 -22.44
CA VAL A 150 -5.75 13.21 -21.89
C VAL A 150 -4.54 13.92 -22.49
N LYS A 151 -3.42 13.82 -21.79
CA LYS A 151 -2.09 13.98 -22.37
C LYS A 151 -1.37 12.64 -22.34
N LEU A 152 -0.70 12.26 -23.41
CA LEU A 152 0.06 11.02 -23.49
C LEU A 152 1.45 11.20 -24.09
N ARG A 153 2.36 10.30 -23.76
CA ARG A 153 3.70 10.17 -24.37
C ARG A 153 4.06 8.70 -24.56
N LEU A 154 5.13 8.40 -25.29
CA LEU A 154 5.71 7.06 -25.33
C LEU A 154 6.16 6.61 -23.92
N LYS A 155 6.02 5.32 -23.62
CA LYS A 155 6.49 4.68 -22.37
C LYS A 155 7.63 3.70 -22.65
N GLY A 156 8.56 3.62 -21.70
CA GLY A 156 9.73 2.76 -21.70
C GLY A 156 11.00 3.59 -21.60
N ASP A 157 12.11 2.92 -21.34
CA ASP A 157 13.44 3.53 -21.25
C ASP A 157 14.39 2.93 -22.30
N TRP A 158 14.27 1.63 -22.60
CA TRP A 158 15.01 0.99 -23.70
C TRP A 158 14.32 1.15 -25.06
N ALA A 159 15.11 1.43 -26.09
CA ALA A 159 14.63 1.36 -27.47
C ALA A 159 14.23 -0.09 -27.80
N ARG A 160 12.97 -0.28 -28.20
CA ARG A 160 12.48 -1.61 -28.56
C ARG A 160 12.87 -1.96 -29.98
N ASN A 161 12.78 -3.25 -30.28
CA ASN A 161 13.00 -3.77 -31.63
C ASN A 161 12.21 -2.91 -32.67
N PRO A 162 12.87 -2.41 -33.73
CA PRO A 162 12.23 -1.64 -34.79
C PRO A 162 10.99 -2.32 -35.42
N SER A 163 10.94 -3.65 -35.39
CA SER A 163 9.82 -4.44 -35.93
C SER A 163 8.55 -4.48 -35.05
N ASP A 164 8.61 -4.03 -33.79
CA ASP A 164 7.45 -4.06 -32.89
C ASP A 164 6.41 -3.01 -33.29
N LYS A 165 5.24 -3.41 -33.77
CA LYS A 165 4.19 -2.44 -34.17
C LYS A 165 3.41 -1.86 -32.98
N LYS A 166 3.44 -2.51 -31.80
CA LYS A 166 2.67 -2.07 -30.61
C LYS A 166 3.39 -0.96 -29.85
N MET A 167 2.86 0.26 -29.92
CA MET A 167 3.37 1.40 -29.16
C MET A 167 2.82 1.38 -27.72
N SER A 168 3.71 1.55 -26.74
CA SER A 168 3.33 1.69 -25.34
C SER A 168 3.22 3.16 -24.95
N PHE A 169 2.17 3.52 -24.23
CA PHE A 169 1.86 4.90 -23.85
C PHE A 169 1.85 5.10 -22.34
N ARG A 170 2.33 6.26 -21.89
CA ARG A 170 2.05 6.80 -20.57
C ARG A 170 0.99 7.87 -20.70
N VAL A 171 -0.13 7.72 -19.98
CA VAL A 171 -1.32 8.56 -20.11
C VAL A 171 -1.59 9.33 -18.81
N LYS A 172 -2.05 10.58 -18.95
CA LYS A 172 -2.51 11.44 -17.87
C LYS A 172 -3.86 12.03 -18.25
N ALA A 173 -4.91 11.73 -17.50
CA ALA A 173 -6.19 12.43 -17.61
C ALA A 173 -6.05 13.91 -17.22
N GLN A 174 -6.83 14.78 -17.87
CA GLN A 174 -6.87 16.21 -17.60
C GLN A 174 -7.98 16.59 -16.62
N GLY A 175 -7.88 17.76 -15.99
CA GLY A 175 -8.86 18.19 -14.98
C GLY A 175 -8.99 17.16 -13.86
N ASP A 176 -10.17 16.95 -13.30
CA ASP A 176 -10.48 15.91 -12.31
C ASP A 176 -11.08 14.63 -12.92
N ASP A 177 -10.79 14.39 -14.20
CA ASP A 177 -11.25 13.24 -14.98
C ASP A 177 -10.40 11.97 -14.74
N HIS A 178 -10.95 10.80 -15.07
CA HIS A 178 -10.38 9.47 -14.83
C HIS A 178 -10.79 8.49 -15.94
N LEU A 179 -9.97 7.46 -16.18
CA LEU A 179 -10.35 6.30 -16.99
C LEU A 179 -10.23 5.05 -16.11
N LEU A 180 -11.30 4.24 -16.02
CA LEU A 180 -11.30 2.99 -15.26
C LEU A 180 -10.73 3.14 -13.84
N GLY A 181 -11.13 4.21 -13.16
CA GLY A 181 -10.63 4.47 -11.81
C GLY A 181 -9.32 5.27 -11.73
N MET A 182 -8.63 5.53 -12.84
CA MET A 182 -7.23 5.96 -12.86
C MET A 182 -7.03 7.34 -13.50
N ARG A 183 -6.27 8.22 -12.84
CA ARG A 183 -5.84 9.52 -13.44
C ARG A 183 -4.57 9.39 -14.26
N ARG A 184 -3.74 8.42 -13.92
CA ARG A 184 -2.46 8.16 -14.56
C ARG A 184 -2.28 6.68 -14.68
N PHE A 185 -1.93 6.25 -15.87
CA PHE A 185 -1.78 4.84 -16.17
C PHE A 185 -0.89 4.68 -17.40
N SER A 186 -0.55 3.45 -17.68
CA SER A 186 0.20 3.02 -18.84
C SER A 186 -0.67 2.08 -19.65
N LEU A 187 -0.61 2.21 -20.98
CA LEU A 187 -1.10 1.20 -21.90
C LEU A 187 0.14 0.58 -22.54
N GLN A 188 0.53 -0.60 -22.08
CA GLN A 188 1.80 -1.21 -22.43
C GLN A 188 1.63 -2.52 -23.19
N ASN A 189 2.56 -2.78 -24.11
CA ASN A 189 2.61 -4.09 -24.78
C ASN A 189 2.88 -5.17 -23.71
N PRO A 190 1.98 -6.16 -23.52
CA PRO A 190 2.07 -7.16 -22.45
C PRO A 190 3.40 -7.91 -22.42
N LYS A 191 4.00 -8.17 -23.59
CA LYS A 191 5.28 -8.89 -23.72
C LYS A 191 6.42 -8.19 -22.95
N ALA A 192 6.33 -6.88 -22.72
CA ALA A 192 7.34 -6.10 -22.01
C ALA A 192 7.58 -6.52 -20.57
N ARG A 193 6.58 -7.15 -19.95
CA ARG A 193 6.55 -7.56 -18.55
C ARG A 193 6.04 -9.00 -18.42
N ILE A 194 6.46 -9.83 -19.37
CA ILE A 194 6.14 -11.26 -19.42
C ILE A 194 4.62 -11.51 -19.36
N TYR A 195 3.87 -10.73 -20.13
CA TYR A 195 2.42 -10.84 -20.30
C TYR A 195 1.61 -10.55 -19.03
N ASP A 196 1.22 -11.57 -18.27
CA ASP A 196 0.48 -11.45 -17.02
C ASP A 196 1.37 -11.50 -15.77
N GLY A 197 2.69 -11.63 -15.94
CA GLY A 197 3.62 -11.73 -14.83
C GLY A 197 3.50 -10.61 -13.79
N ASP A 198 3.56 -9.35 -14.21
CA ASP A 198 3.39 -8.21 -13.29
C ASP A 198 2.01 -8.22 -12.59
N ARG A 199 0.96 -8.67 -13.29
CA ARG A 199 -0.37 -8.79 -12.68
C ARG A 199 -0.36 -9.85 -11.57
N LEU A 200 0.20 -11.02 -11.83
CA LEU A 200 0.28 -12.10 -10.84
C LEU A 200 1.07 -11.68 -9.62
N PHE A 201 2.22 -11.03 -9.83
CA PHE A 201 3.03 -10.48 -8.73
C PHE A 201 2.28 -9.40 -7.94
N PHE A 202 1.62 -8.46 -8.61
CA PHE A 202 0.85 -7.41 -7.94
C PHE A 202 -0.33 -7.96 -7.14
N GLU A 203 -1.01 -9.01 -7.61
CA GLU A 203 -2.01 -9.71 -6.80
C GLU A 203 -1.38 -10.45 -5.61
N ALA A 204 -0.20 -11.04 -5.78
CA ALA A 204 0.51 -11.75 -4.70
C ALA A 204 0.94 -10.80 -3.57
N ILE A 205 1.51 -9.63 -3.89
CA ILE A 205 1.87 -8.64 -2.85
C ILE A 205 0.62 -8.01 -2.21
N LYS A 206 -0.48 -7.83 -2.96
CA LYS A 206 -1.75 -7.33 -2.40
C LYS A 206 -2.36 -8.30 -1.39
N ARG A 207 -2.20 -9.62 -1.59
CA ARG A 207 -2.60 -10.65 -0.60
C ARG A 207 -1.90 -10.48 0.75
N GLU A 208 -0.70 -9.90 0.75
CA GLU A 208 0.09 -9.58 1.95
C GLU A 208 -0.18 -8.17 2.51
N ASN A 209 -1.23 -7.50 2.02
CA ASN A 209 -1.58 -6.11 2.31
C ASN A 209 -0.47 -5.12 1.94
N ILE A 210 0.24 -5.35 0.83
CA ILE A 210 1.21 -4.40 0.28
C ILE A 210 0.58 -3.66 -0.91
N LEU A 211 0.83 -2.35 -1.01
CA LEU A 211 0.32 -1.52 -2.10
C LEU A 211 0.92 -1.96 -3.45
N ALA A 212 0.09 -2.01 -4.49
CA ALA A 212 0.52 -2.29 -5.86
C ALA A 212 -0.33 -1.51 -6.88
N PRO A 213 0.20 -1.16 -8.06
CA PRO A 213 -0.63 -0.64 -9.15
C PRO A 213 -1.76 -1.61 -9.51
N ARG A 214 -2.99 -1.10 -9.71
CA ARG A 214 -4.02 -1.87 -10.41
C ARG A 214 -3.52 -2.20 -11.82
N HIS A 215 -3.60 -3.47 -12.20
CA HIS A 215 -3.09 -3.94 -13.49
C HIS A 215 -4.12 -4.85 -14.16
N SER A 216 -4.56 -4.56 -15.38
CA SER A 216 -5.54 -5.35 -16.14
C SER A 216 -5.20 -5.37 -17.64
N PHE A 217 -6.10 -5.88 -18.49
CA PHE A 217 -5.94 -5.89 -19.95
C PHE A 217 -7.10 -5.16 -20.62
N VAL A 218 -6.80 -4.49 -21.74
CA VAL A 218 -7.77 -3.76 -22.58
C VAL A 218 -7.52 -4.06 -24.06
N ASP A 219 -8.56 -3.97 -24.90
CA ASP A 219 -8.40 -3.97 -26.36
C ASP A 219 -8.25 -2.52 -26.86
N LEU A 220 -7.07 -2.18 -27.38
CA LEU A 220 -6.69 -0.82 -27.73
C LEU A 220 -6.80 -0.56 -29.24
N THR A 221 -7.43 0.54 -29.60
CA THR A 221 -7.40 1.12 -30.94
C THR A 221 -6.85 2.54 -30.90
N VAL A 222 -5.90 2.87 -31.78
CA VAL A 222 -5.30 4.22 -31.85
C VAL A 222 -5.50 4.76 -33.27
N ASN A 223 -6.19 5.90 -33.40
CA ASN A 223 -6.50 6.53 -34.69
C ASN A 223 -7.10 5.52 -35.72
N GLY A 224 -8.06 4.70 -35.27
CA GLY A 224 -8.68 3.67 -36.10
C GLY A 224 -7.82 2.42 -36.37
N THR A 225 -6.55 2.40 -35.95
CA THR A 225 -5.68 1.22 -36.10
C THR A 225 -5.75 0.36 -34.85
N LYS A 226 -6.15 -0.90 -35.01
CA LYS A 226 -6.21 -1.86 -33.91
C LYS A 226 -4.79 -2.19 -33.43
N MET A 227 -4.46 -1.74 -32.22
CA MET A 227 -3.22 -2.11 -31.53
C MET A 227 -3.35 -3.49 -30.87
N GLY A 228 -4.58 -3.94 -30.60
CA GLY A 228 -4.88 -5.21 -29.96
C GLY A 228 -4.78 -5.13 -28.44
N ILE A 229 -4.52 -6.27 -27.80
CA ILE A 229 -4.48 -6.42 -26.36
C ILE A 229 -3.27 -5.69 -25.78
N MET A 230 -3.55 -4.82 -24.82
CA MET A 230 -2.58 -4.03 -24.09
C MET A 230 -2.79 -4.20 -22.59
N ALA A 231 -1.70 -4.22 -21.83
CA ALA A 231 -1.74 -4.18 -20.38
C ALA A 231 -2.03 -2.74 -19.92
N LEU A 232 -3.07 -2.57 -19.13
CA LEU A 232 -3.42 -1.35 -18.43
C LEU A 232 -2.79 -1.39 -17.04
N GLU A 233 -1.86 -0.49 -16.75
CA GLU A 233 -1.14 -0.43 -15.48
C GLU A 233 -1.31 0.95 -14.85
N GLU A 234 -1.89 1.02 -13.65
CA GLU A 234 -2.03 2.24 -12.88
C GLU A 234 -0.67 2.90 -12.58
N HIS A 235 -0.67 4.22 -12.36
CA HIS A 235 0.52 4.94 -11.94
C HIS A 235 0.27 5.78 -10.68
N PHE A 236 1.35 6.08 -9.96
CA PHE A 236 1.36 6.63 -8.62
C PHE A 236 0.60 7.96 -8.53
N SER A 237 -0.52 7.89 -7.83
CA SER A 237 -1.46 8.96 -7.55
C SER A 237 -2.25 8.60 -6.29
N LYS A 238 -3.09 9.51 -5.78
CA LYS A 238 -3.84 9.23 -4.56
C LYS A 238 -4.85 8.10 -4.75
N GLU A 239 -5.36 7.94 -5.97
CA GLU A 239 -6.32 6.91 -6.36
C GLU A 239 -5.77 5.49 -6.14
N LEU A 240 -4.46 5.30 -6.30
CA LEU A 240 -3.78 4.03 -5.99
C LEU A 240 -3.89 3.70 -4.50
N LEU A 241 -3.75 4.71 -3.63
CA LEU A 241 -3.83 4.55 -2.18
C LEU A 241 -5.29 4.31 -1.75
N GLU A 242 -6.19 5.17 -2.22
CA GLU A 242 -7.62 5.14 -1.87
C GLU A 242 -8.26 3.81 -2.30
N SER A 243 -7.96 3.32 -3.51
CA SER A 243 -8.47 2.02 -4.01
C SER A 243 -7.96 0.78 -3.25
N GLN A 244 -7.02 0.96 -2.33
CA GLN A 244 -6.42 -0.12 -1.53
C GLN A 244 -6.51 0.16 -0.03
N GLY A 245 -7.48 0.98 0.40
CA GLY A 245 -7.75 1.22 1.82
C GLY A 245 -6.71 2.09 2.53
N ARG A 246 -5.96 2.92 1.80
CA ARG A 246 -5.02 3.90 2.36
C ARG A 246 -5.55 5.31 2.17
N ARG A 247 -5.36 6.15 3.18
CA ARG A 247 -5.61 7.59 3.09
C ARG A 247 -4.69 8.22 2.05
N ALA A 248 -5.20 9.24 1.37
CA ALA A 248 -4.41 10.00 0.41
C ALA A 248 -3.20 10.66 1.10
N GLY A 249 -1.99 10.36 0.63
CA GLY A 249 -0.75 10.94 1.15
C GLY A 249 0.33 11.11 0.09
N VAL A 250 1.59 11.01 0.52
CA VAL A 250 2.79 11.20 -0.32
C VAL A 250 3.39 9.85 -0.73
N ILE A 251 3.75 9.74 -2.01
CA ILE A 251 4.52 8.60 -2.55
C ILE A 251 5.87 9.12 -3.02
N LEU A 252 6.96 8.44 -2.64
CA LEU A 252 8.34 8.82 -2.93
C LEU A 252 9.09 7.71 -3.67
N ARG A 253 10.22 8.10 -4.27
CA ARG A 253 11.19 7.21 -4.88
C ARG A 253 12.61 7.77 -4.76
N PHE A 254 13.59 6.89 -4.91
CA PHE A 254 14.90 7.28 -5.38
C PHE A 254 14.84 7.58 -6.88
N ASP A 255 15.41 8.69 -7.31
CA ASP A 255 15.36 9.15 -8.69
C ASP A 255 16.54 8.64 -9.50
N GLU A 256 16.24 7.83 -10.52
CA GLU A 256 17.23 7.22 -11.39
C GLU A 256 17.61 8.05 -12.63
N SER A 257 17.17 9.31 -12.73
CA SER A 257 17.41 10.12 -13.93
C SER A 257 18.89 10.33 -14.25
N MET A 258 19.75 10.42 -13.24
CA MET A 258 21.20 10.55 -13.45
C MET A 258 21.83 9.29 -14.05
N VAL A 259 21.32 8.09 -13.69
CA VAL A 259 21.76 6.82 -14.27
C VAL A 259 21.48 6.82 -15.76
N TRP A 260 20.25 7.14 -16.16
CA TRP A 260 19.84 7.15 -17.56
C TRP A 260 20.54 8.23 -18.39
N LEU A 261 20.84 9.40 -17.81
CA LEU A 261 21.66 10.41 -18.47
C LEU A 261 23.07 9.89 -18.77
N ALA A 262 23.67 9.19 -17.81
CA ALA A 262 25.01 8.61 -17.94
C ALA A 262 25.08 7.35 -18.82
N GLU A 263 23.96 6.67 -19.07
CA GLU A 263 23.88 5.46 -19.91
C GLU A 263 23.88 5.77 -21.42
N SER A 264 23.73 7.04 -21.83
CA SER A 264 23.72 7.42 -23.26
C SER A 264 25.05 7.11 -23.97
N GLU A 265 25.02 6.91 -25.30
CA GLU A 265 26.15 6.37 -26.10
C GLU A 265 27.52 7.05 -25.88
N ALA A 266 27.56 8.31 -25.43
CA ALA A 266 28.79 9.03 -25.09
C ALA A 266 29.46 8.58 -23.77
N SER A 267 28.88 7.65 -23.01
CA SER A 267 29.32 7.30 -21.64
C SER A 267 29.00 5.86 -21.21
N LYS A 268 29.00 4.89 -22.15
CA LYS A 268 28.74 3.46 -21.84
C LYS A 268 29.52 2.98 -20.61
N GLY A 269 28.84 2.35 -19.66
CA GLY A 269 29.41 1.84 -18.40
C GLY A 269 29.56 2.87 -17.26
N ARG A 270 29.10 4.11 -17.44
CA ARG A 270 29.08 5.13 -16.36
C ARG A 270 27.72 5.28 -15.68
N GLY A 271 26.65 4.77 -16.30
CA GLY A 271 25.29 4.74 -15.77
C GLY A 271 25.06 3.53 -14.87
N PHE A 272 24.39 2.50 -15.40
CA PHE A 272 24.25 1.23 -14.70
C PHE A 272 25.62 0.57 -14.52
N GLU A 273 25.83 -0.07 -13.37
CA GLU A 273 27.16 -0.57 -12.92
C GLU A 273 28.20 0.55 -12.66
N GLY A 274 27.87 1.81 -12.90
CA GLY A 274 28.70 2.98 -12.63
C GLY A 274 28.38 3.67 -11.30
N VAL A 275 28.99 4.84 -11.08
CA VAL A 275 28.88 5.59 -9.80
C VAL A 275 27.45 6.08 -9.49
N TYR A 276 26.61 6.22 -10.51
CA TYR A 276 25.22 6.66 -10.36
C TYR A 276 24.26 5.51 -10.04
N ASP A 277 24.65 4.25 -10.25
CA ASP A 277 23.86 3.06 -9.88
C ASP A 277 23.98 2.76 -8.37
N ASN A 278 23.64 3.77 -7.56
CA ASN A 278 23.79 3.71 -6.12
C ASN A 278 22.76 4.60 -5.44
N TYR A 279 21.89 3.99 -4.64
CA TYR A 279 20.83 4.70 -3.91
C TYR A 279 21.37 5.79 -2.96
N LYS A 280 22.64 5.71 -2.54
CA LYS A 280 23.28 6.74 -1.70
C LYS A 280 23.53 8.05 -2.45
N ASN A 281 23.66 7.97 -3.78
CA ASN A 281 23.87 9.11 -4.66
C ASN A 281 22.57 9.59 -5.31
N ALA A 282 21.47 8.85 -5.12
CA ALA A 282 20.19 9.16 -5.73
C ALA A 282 19.45 10.28 -4.99
N THR A 283 18.86 11.21 -5.74
CA THR A 283 17.96 12.20 -5.15
C THR A 283 16.63 11.56 -4.79
N ILE A 284 16.01 12.00 -3.70
CA ILE A 284 14.66 11.54 -3.31
C ILE A 284 13.64 12.48 -3.94
N LYS A 285 12.70 11.94 -4.71
CA LYS A 285 11.65 12.74 -5.37
C LYS A 285 10.27 12.19 -5.06
N PRO A 286 9.28 13.07 -4.80
CA PRO A 286 7.90 12.65 -4.68
C PRO A 286 7.22 12.55 -6.04
N PHE A 287 6.20 11.69 -6.11
CA PHE A 287 5.21 11.78 -7.16
C PHE A 287 4.28 12.97 -6.89
N ARG A 288 3.84 13.65 -7.96
CA ARG A 288 2.83 14.72 -7.91
C ARG A 288 3.22 15.95 -7.05
N LEU A 289 4.48 16.38 -7.10
CA LEU A 289 4.98 17.56 -6.36
C LEU A 289 4.06 18.79 -6.38
N ASN A 290 3.47 19.15 -7.53
CA ASN A 290 2.58 20.31 -7.62
C ASN A 290 1.31 20.19 -6.75
N ARG A 291 0.74 18.97 -6.64
CA ARG A 291 -0.40 18.69 -5.74
C ARG A 291 0.04 18.76 -4.28
N ILE A 292 1.25 18.28 -4.00
CA ILE A 292 1.79 18.31 -2.64
C ILE A 292 1.99 19.75 -2.20
N LYS A 293 2.62 20.60 -3.03
CA LYS A 293 2.85 22.02 -2.75
C LYS A 293 1.57 22.84 -2.50
N SER A 294 0.42 22.41 -3.06
CA SER A 294 -0.86 23.09 -2.83
C SER A 294 -1.54 22.69 -1.52
N SER A 295 -0.95 21.78 -0.73
CA SER A 295 -1.48 21.35 0.56
C SER A 295 -0.39 21.41 1.64
N LYS A 296 -0.64 22.21 2.68
CA LYS A 296 0.25 22.30 3.84
C LYS A 296 0.44 20.93 4.52
N LYS A 297 -0.65 20.15 4.66
CA LYS A 297 -0.64 18.78 5.22
C LYS A 297 0.31 17.88 4.42
N LEU A 298 0.12 17.79 3.11
CA LEU A 298 0.95 16.94 2.23
C LEU A 298 2.41 17.42 2.16
N THR A 299 2.65 18.73 2.27
CA THR A 299 4.00 19.30 2.28
C THR A 299 4.77 18.87 3.53
N ASN A 300 4.12 18.89 4.70
CA ASN A 300 4.70 18.36 5.94
C ASN A 300 4.94 16.85 5.85
N GLU A 301 3.99 16.08 5.32
CA GLU A 301 4.16 14.64 5.09
C GLU A 301 5.35 14.34 4.17
N LEU A 302 5.54 15.13 3.10
CA LEU A 302 6.69 15.00 2.21
C LEU A 302 8.00 15.26 2.95
N GLU A 303 8.03 16.26 3.83
CA GLU A 303 9.20 16.58 4.64
C GLU A 303 9.56 15.42 5.58
N SER A 304 8.59 14.91 6.35
CA SER A 304 8.77 13.76 7.24
C SER A 304 9.27 12.54 6.48
N ALA A 305 8.64 12.21 5.35
CA ALA A 305 9.01 11.07 4.53
C ALA A 305 10.42 11.20 3.92
N THR A 306 10.80 12.41 3.50
CA THR A 306 12.14 12.69 2.96
C THR A 306 13.19 12.57 4.06
N ARG A 307 12.91 13.08 5.27
CA ARG A 307 13.81 12.95 6.44
C ARG A 307 14.04 11.48 6.79
N LEU A 308 12.99 10.66 6.81
CA LEU A 308 13.06 9.22 7.04
C LEU A 308 13.96 8.48 6.03
N LEU A 309 13.75 8.71 4.73
CA LEU A 309 14.61 8.09 3.70
C LEU A 309 16.07 8.59 3.80
N ARG A 310 16.30 9.87 4.07
CA ARG A 310 17.65 10.40 4.28
C ARG A 310 18.33 9.78 5.51
N ALA A 311 17.59 9.59 6.60
CA ALA A 311 18.08 8.94 7.81
C ALA A 311 18.47 7.48 7.55
N PHE A 312 17.66 6.73 6.80
CA PHE A 312 18.02 5.40 6.34
C PHE A 312 19.29 5.41 5.47
N VAL A 313 19.38 6.30 4.47
CA VAL A 313 20.55 6.42 3.60
C VAL A 313 21.80 6.74 4.40
N GLY A 314 21.73 7.70 5.32
CA GLY A 314 22.82 8.10 6.21
C GLY A 314 23.13 7.11 7.32
N GLY A 315 22.25 6.14 7.58
CA GLY A 315 22.41 5.16 8.67
C GLY A 315 22.18 5.74 10.08
N THR A 316 21.50 6.88 10.19
CA THR A 316 21.20 7.52 11.48
C THR A 316 19.99 6.90 12.18
N LEU A 317 19.12 6.20 11.45
CA LEU A 317 18.03 5.39 11.98
C LEU A 317 18.16 3.94 11.50
N LYS A 318 17.73 2.99 12.34
CA LYS A 318 17.60 1.59 11.92
C LYS A 318 16.50 1.48 10.84
N PRO A 319 16.62 0.56 9.88
CA PRO A 319 15.59 0.32 8.87
C PRO A 319 14.17 0.14 9.45
N SER A 320 14.01 -0.63 10.52
CA SER A 320 12.74 -0.85 11.24
C SER A 320 12.18 0.38 11.96
N GLN A 321 12.95 1.46 12.05
CA GLN A 321 12.49 2.78 12.54
C GLN A 321 12.05 3.68 11.38
N VAL A 322 12.32 3.28 10.13
CA VAL A 322 12.03 4.05 8.91
C VAL A 322 10.91 3.42 8.10
N PHE A 323 10.99 2.11 7.89
CA PHE A 323 10.00 1.32 7.16
C PHE A 323 9.09 0.59 8.13
N ASP A 324 7.84 0.35 7.73
CA ASP A 324 6.96 -0.56 8.46
C ASP A 324 7.59 -1.96 8.42
N PRO A 325 8.01 -2.53 9.56
CA PRO A 325 8.84 -3.72 9.53
C PRO A 325 8.07 -4.96 9.05
N ILE A 326 6.75 -4.99 9.28
CA ILE A 326 5.89 -6.09 8.87
C ILE A 326 5.71 -6.06 7.34
N LEU A 327 5.28 -4.91 6.82
CA LEU A 327 5.01 -4.77 5.38
C LEU A 327 6.30 -4.87 4.56
N MET A 328 7.42 -4.33 5.05
CA MET A 328 8.70 -4.43 4.36
C MET A 328 9.26 -5.86 4.36
N GLY A 329 9.18 -6.57 5.48
CA GLY A 329 9.62 -7.97 5.56
C GLY A 329 8.82 -8.87 4.61
N ARG A 330 7.48 -8.69 4.59
CA ARG A 330 6.60 -9.39 3.64
C ARG A 330 6.91 -9.04 2.19
N PHE A 331 7.13 -7.75 1.88
CA PHE A 331 7.42 -7.31 0.52
C PHE A 331 8.70 -7.95 -0.03
N ILE A 332 9.75 -7.98 0.79
CA ILE A 332 11.01 -8.64 0.41
C ILE A 332 10.79 -10.16 0.26
N ALA A 333 10.03 -10.80 1.15
CA ALA A 333 9.77 -12.24 1.09
C ALA A 333 8.98 -12.63 -0.17
N VAL A 334 7.93 -11.89 -0.52
CA VAL A 334 7.18 -12.12 -1.76
C VAL A 334 8.07 -11.82 -2.97
N GLY A 335 8.86 -10.74 -2.93
CA GLY A 335 9.81 -10.42 -3.99
C GLY A 335 10.83 -11.54 -4.23
N ASP A 336 11.36 -12.12 -3.16
CA ASP A 336 12.30 -13.25 -3.20
C ASP A 336 11.63 -14.52 -3.72
N PHE A 337 10.46 -14.87 -3.17
CA PHE A 337 9.67 -16.04 -3.57
C PHE A 337 9.31 -16.00 -5.07
N TRP A 338 8.93 -14.84 -5.61
CA TRP A 338 8.57 -14.67 -7.03
C TRP A 338 9.77 -14.43 -7.97
N GLY A 339 10.99 -14.37 -7.44
CA GLY A 339 12.18 -13.99 -8.21
C GLY A 339 12.10 -12.57 -8.77
N ALA A 340 11.33 -11.69 -8.14
CA ALA A 340 11.03 -10.32 -8.55
C ALA A 340 12.16 -9.34 -8.21
N TRP A 341 13.40 -9.69 -8.57
CA TRP A 341 14.61 -8.94 -8.22
C TRP A 341 14.53 -7.48 -8.71
N HIS A 342 13.95 -7.26 -9.88
CA HIS A 342 13.89 -5.92 -10.49
C HIS A 342 13.00 -4.99 -9.66
N GLY A 343 11.92 -5.49 -9.05
CA GLY A 343 11.07 -4.71 -8.15
C GLY A 343 11.73 -4.37 -6.82
N LEU A 344 12.79 -5.09 -6.44
CA LEU A 344 13.57 -4.86 -5.21
C LEU A 344 14.83 -4.00 -5.43
N ARG A 345 15.16 -3.67 -6.69
CA ARG A 345 16.21 -2.71 -7.05
C ARG A 345 15.88 -1.32 -6.52
N TRP A 346 16.91 -0.59 -6.07
CA TRP A 346 16.74 0.71 -5.43
C TRP A 346 15.93 1.72 -6.24
N HIS A 347 16.07 1.73 -7.57
CA HIS A 347 15.37 2.65 -8.47
C HIS A 347 13.92 2.24 -8.75
N ASN A 348 13.51 1.02 -8.40
CA ASN A 348 12.13 0.53 -8.51
C ASN A 348 11.39 0.50 -7.18
N LEU A 349 12.10 0.65 -6.06
CA LEU A 349 11.46 0.85 -4.76
C LEU A 349 10.62 2.14 -4.75
N ARG A 350 9.38 2.00 -4.28
CA ARG A 350 8.41 3.08 -4.12
C ARG A 350 7.89 3.04 -2.70
N PHE A 351 7.72 4.20 -2.09
CA PHE A 351 7.34 4.29 -0.68
C PHE A 351 6.13 5.19 -0.51
N TYR A 352 5.09 4.71 0.15
CA TYR A 352 4.00 5.52 0.68
C TYR A 352 4.33 5.94 2.11
N TYR A 353 4.20 7.23 2.44
CA TYR A 353 4.29 7.67 3.82
C TYR A 353 2.93 7.59 4.50
N ASN A 354 2.82 6.70 5.48
CA ASN A 354 1.63 6.58 6.29
C ASN A 354 1.74 7.52 7.50
N ALA A 355 1.02 8.64 7.46
CA ALA A 355 1.05 9.66 8.51
C ALA A 355 0.51 9.15 9.87
N ILE A 356 -0.35 8.13 9.87
CA ILE A 356 -0.93 7.58 11.10
C ILE A 356 0.13 6.78 11.86
N THR A 357 0.84 5.91 11.17
CA THR A 357 1.87 5.05 11.78
C THR A 357 3.24 5.72 11.87
N GLY A 358 3.48 6.74 11.04
CA GLY A 358 4.76 7.42 10.91
C GLY A 358 5.81 6.65 10.10
N TYR A 359 5.42 5.55 9.43
CA TYR A 359 6.33 4.70 8.66
C TYR A 359 6.23 4.90 7.15
N LEU A 360 7.27 4.48 6.44
CA LEU A 360 7.25 4.25 5.01
C LEU A 360 6.79 2.81 4.71
N GLU A 361 5.71 2.68 3.95
CA GLU A 361 5.20 1.41 3.43
C GLU A 361 5.74 1.16 2.02
N PRO A 362 6.15 -0.08 1.66
CA PRO A 362 6.54 -0.39 0.30
C PRO A 362 5.33 -0.37 -0.66
N ILE A 363 5.58 0.02 -1.91
CA ILE A 363 4.66 -0.18 -3.04
C ILE A 363 5.40 -1.03 -4.07
N GLY A 364 4.87 -2.21 -4.41
CA GLY A 364 5.48 -3.05 -5.43
C GLY A 364 5.34 -2.44 -6.83
N PHE A 365 6.39 -2.51 -7.62
CA PHE A 365 6.44 -1.92 -8.95
C PHE A 365 7.54 -2.56 -9.78
N ASP A 366 7.31 -2.70 -11.09
CA ASP A 366 8.30 -3.10 -12.09
C ASP A 366 9.10 -4.36 -11.69
N ALA A 367 8.36 -5.45 -11.43
CA ALA A 367 8.82 -6.59 -10.64
C ALA A 367 9.90 -7.43 -11.33
N GLY A 368 9.80 -7.62 -12.64
CA GLY A 368 10.75 -8.44 -13.41
C GLY A 368 10.84 -9.88 -12.90
N ILE A 369 9.68 -10.52 -12.73
CA ILE A 369 9.55 -11.85 -12.11
C ILE A 369 10.19 -12.98 -12.92
N ALA A 370 10.53 -14.06 -12.22
CA ALA A 370 11.18 -15.23 -12.80
C ALA A 370 10.41 -16.51 -12.40
N TYR A 371 9.37 -16.86 -13.16
CA TYR A 371 8.53 -18.04 -12.90
C TYR A 371 8.78 -19.21 -13.85
N ASN A 372 9.39 -18.98 -15.01
CA ASN A 372 9.72 -20.04 -15.99
C ASN A 372 11.24 -20.21 -16.21
N GLN A 373 12.05 -19.55 -15.39
CA GLN A 373 13.51 -19.56 -15.47
C GLN A 373 14.11 -19.18 -14.12
N LYS A 374 15.32 -19.65 -13.82
CA LYS A 374 16.04 -19.31 -12.59
C LYS A 374 16.16 -17.77 -12.50
N PRO A 375 15.90 -17.16 -11.33
CA PRO A 375 16.18 -15.74 -11.12
C PRO A 375 17.64 -15.43 -11.47
N VAL A 376 17.84 -14.37 -12.27
CA VAL A 376 19.18 -13.96 -12.73
C VAL A 376 20.01 -13.40 -11.57
N HIS A 377 19.33 -12.75 -10.62
CA HIS A 377 19.92 -12.14 -9.43
C HIS A 377 19.18 -12.60 -8.17
N ASP A 378 19.92 -12.73 -7.08
CA ASP A 378 19.36 -12.95 -5.76
C ASP A 378 18.74 -11.63 -5.25
N PRO A 379 17.40 -11.56 -5.08
CA PRO A 379 16.75 -10.31 -4.69
C PRO A 379 17.21 -9.77 -3.32
N THR A 380 17.66 -10.66 -2.42
CA THR A 380 18.16 -10.26 -1.10
C THR A 380 19.61 -9.78 -1.10
N ALA A 381 20.36 -10.07 -2.18
CA ALA A 381 21.73 -9.60 -2.36
C ALA A 381 21.81 -8.15 -2.85
N GLU A 382 20.68 -7.56 -3.29
CA GLU A 382 20.61 -6.14 -3.65
C GLU A 382 21.09 -5.25 -2.48
N PRO A 383 22.09 -4.36 -2.68
CA PRO A 383 22.73 -3.64 -1.58
C PRO A 383 21.78 -2.84 -0.68
N ILE A 384 20.70 -2.29 -1.26
CA ILE A 384 19.67 -1.58 -0.49
C ILE A 384 18.81 -2.55 0.33
N VAL A 385 18.43 -3.70 -0.22
CA VAL A 385 17.62 -4.73 0.46
C VAL A 385 18.41 -5.33 1.61
N ALA A 386 19.68 -5.67 1.38
CA ALA A 386 20.59 -6.15 2.42
C ALA A 386 20.71 -5.14 3.58
N LYS A 387 20.72 -3.83 3.27
CA LYS A 387 20.72 -2.77 4.30
C LYS A 387 19.36 -2.62 5.00
N ILE A 388 18.25 -2.87 4.31
CA ILE A 388 16.90 -2.80 4.88
C ILE A 388 16.66 -3.95 5.87
N LEU A 389 17.21 -5.14 5.62
CA LEU A 389 17.01 -6.34 6.44
C LEU A 389 17.77 -6.29 7.79
N ASP A 390 17.39 -5.35 8.67
CA ASP A 390 17.72 -5.44 10.10
C ASP A 390 16.97 -6.60 10.78
N ASP A 391 17.29 -6.90 12.04
CA ASP A 391 16.76 -8.09 12.73
C ASP A 391 15.22 -8.14 12.77
N SER A 392 14.57 -6.99 12.93
CA SER A 392 13.11 -6.89 13.00
C SER A 392 12.46 -7.21 11.65
N ILE A 393 12.96 -6.59 10.57
CA ILE A 393 12.46 -6.83 9.22
C ILE A 393 12.82 -8.24 8.75
N ARG A 394 14.02 -8.72 9.08
CA ARG A 394 14.53 -10.05 8.73
C ARG A 394 13.69 -11.15 9.36
N LYS A 395 13.26 -10.99 10.61
CA LYS A 395 12.37 -11.94 11.27
C LYS A 395 11.08 -12.13 10.46
N VAL A 396 10.40 -11.03 10.11
CA VAL A 396 9.15 -11.10 9.33
C VAL A 396 9.40 -11.66 7.92
N TYR A 397 10.51 -11.28 7.28
CA TYR A 397 10.91 -11.85 6.00
C TYR A 397 11.03 -13.38 6.07
N MET A 398 11.74 -13.91 7.06
CA MET A 398 11.92 -15.36 7.21
C MET A 398 10.60 -16.08 7.47
N GLU A 399 9.81 -15.60 8.43
CA GLU A 399 8.50 -16.18 8.76
C GLU A 399 7.56 -16.18 7.55
N THR A 400 7.59 -15.10 6.75
CA THR A 400 6.77 -14.99 5.54
C THR A 400 7.25 -15.93 4.44
N LEU A 401 8.56 -16.00 4.19
CA LEU A 401 9.12 -16.88 3.17
C LEU A 401 8.86 -18.36 3.49
N GLU A 402 9.00 -18.75 4.76
CA GLU A 402 8.65 -20.09 5.24
C GLU A 402 7.19 -20.44 4.93
N ARG A 403 6.26 -19.57 5.32
CA ARG A 403 4.83 -19.76 5.03
C ARG A 403 4.56 -19.85 3.53
N LEU A 404 5.13 -18.97 2.71
CA LEU A 404 4.92 -18.98 1.26
C LEU A 404 5.42 -20.29 0.62
N VAL A 405 6.55 -20.82 1.10
CA VAL A 405 7.06 -22.12 0.65
C VAL A 405 6.12 -23.26 1.05
N GLU A 406 5.58 -23.25 2.27
CA GLU A 406 4.61 -24.25 2.74
C GLU A 406 3.31 -24.20 1.93
N GLU A 407 2.74 -23.00 1.74
CA GLU A 407 1.54 -22.79 0.92
C GLU A 407 1.75 -23.19 -0.55
N ALA A 408 2.99 -23.15 -1.04
CA ALA A 408 3.29 -23.59 -2.39
C ALA A 408 3.38 -25.11 -2.50
N LYS A 409 3.82 -25.78 -1.44
CA LYS A 409 3.92 -27.25 -1.35
C LYS A 409 2.56 -27.93 -1.18
N ASP A 410 1.70 -27.35 -0.36
CA ASP A 410 0.38 -27.91 -0.06
C ASP A 410 -0.68 -27.60 -1.14
N GLY A 411 -0.31 -26.80 -2.16
CA GLY A 411 -1.18 -26.42 -3.27
C GLY A 411 -2.03 -25.17 -3.02
N THR A 412 -1.97 -24.55 -1.83
CA THR A 412 -2.71 -23.31 -1.51
C THR A 412 -2.39 -22.19 -2.50
N THR A 413 -1.11 -22.00 -2.84
CA THR A 413 -0.69 -20.99 -3.83
C THR A 413 -1.25 -21.28 -5.21
N ALA A 414 -1.24 -22.55 -5.64
CA ALA A 414 -1.76 -22.95 -6.94
C ALA A 414 -3.28 -22.74 -7.03
N HIS A 415 -4.02 -23.11 -5.99
CA HIS A 415 -5.47 -22.92 -5.91
C HIS A 415 -5.85 -21.43 -5.94
N TRP A 416 -5.16 -20.60 -5.16
CA TRP A 416 -5.35 -19.14 -5.19
C TRP A 416 -5.09 -18.54 -6.58
N MET A 417 -4.08 -19.03 -7.30
CA MET A 417 -3.70 -18.54 -8.62
C MET A 417 -4.60 -19.01 -9.76
N GLU A 418 -5.29 -20.13 -9.63
CA GLU A 418 -5.97 -20.81 -10.73
C GLU A 418 -6.97 -19.89 -11.44
N GLY A 419 -7.90 -19.29 -10.70
CA GLY A 419 -8.90 -18.39 -11.25
C GLY A 419 -8.29 -17.14 -11.91
N LEU A 420 -7.26 -16.56 -11.29
CA LEU A 420 -6.57 -15.38 -11.79
C LEU A 420 -5.82 -15.69 -13.09
N THR A 421 -5.07 -16.79 -13.12
CA THR A 421 -4.26 -17.22 -14.26
C THR A 421 -5.14 -17.60 -15.43
N ASN A 422 -6.21 -18.38 -15.19
CA ASN A 422 -7.16 -18.76 -16.23
C ASN A 422 -7.83 -17.53 -16.88
N ASN A 423 -8.25 -16.55 -16.07
CA ASN A 423 -8.86 -15.33 -16.59
C ASN A 423 -7.85 -14.49 -17.40
N ASN A 424 -6.61 -14.35 -16.91
CA ASN A 424 -5.56 -13.60 -17.60
C ASN A 424 -5.16 -14.26 -18.93
N LEU A 425 -4.94 -15.58 -18.91
CA LEU A 425 -4.56 -16.33 -20.11
C LEU A 425 -5.67 -16.33 -21.14
N ARG A 426 -6.94 -16.53 -20.74
CA ARG A 426 -8.07 -16.40 -21.69
C ARG A 426 -8.12 -15.02 -22.31
N ALA A 427 -7.93 -13.95 -21.53
CA ALA A 427 -7.83 -12.61 -22.09
C ALA A 427 -6.69 -12.53 -23.14
N LEU A 428 -5.49 -12.96 -22.78
CA LEU A 428 -4.31 -12.89 -23.63
C LEU A 428 -4.38 -13.78 -24.87
N HIS A 429 -4.97 -14.97 -24.79
CA HIS A 429 -5.07 -15.96 -25.88
C HIS A 429 -5.91 -15.47 -27.07
N LYS A 430 -6.72 -14.42 -26.90
CA LYS A 430 -7.41 -13.73 -28.01
C LYS A 430 -6.41 -13.18 -29.05
N GLU A 431 -5.17 -12.87 -28.64
CA GLU A 431 -4.09 -12.41 -29.52
C GLU A 431 -2.81 -13.27 -29.41
N PHE A 432 -2.48 -13.79 -28.23
CA PHE A 432 -1.27 -14.53 -27.89
C PHE A 432 -1.56 -16.01 -27.60
N PHE A 433 -2.27 -16.69 -28.50
CA PHE A 433 -2.71 -18.09 -28.38
C PHE A 433 -1.58 -19.13 -28.15
N TRP A 434 -0.33 -18.76 -28.44
CA TRP A 434 0.88 -19.55 -28.13
C TRP A 434 1.33 -19.48 -26.67
N LEU A 435 0.80 -18.52 -25.90
CA LEU A 435 1.26 -18.23 -24.55
C LEU A 435 0.93 -19.39 -23.61
N GLU A 436 1.95 -19.87 -22.91
CA GLU A 436 1.81 -20.85 -21.83
C GLU A 436 1.53 -20.14 -20.51
N GLY A 437 0.92 -20.88 -19.57
CA GLY A 437 0.72 -20.40 -18.21
C GLY A 437 1.99 -20.40 -17.37
N VAL A 438 1.81 -20.08 -16.10
CA VAL A 438 2.87 -20.10 -15.08
C VAL A 438 3.14 -21.51 -14.59
N ASP A 439 4.40 -21.88 -14.46
CA ASP A 439 4.84 -23.10 -13.78
C ASP A 439 5.28 -22.79 -12.34
N LEU A 440 4.45 -23.17 -11.37
CA LEU A 440 4.75 -22.92 -9.95
C LEU A 440 5.77 -23.89 -9.36
N SER A 441 6.00 -25.05 -9.99
CA SER A 441 6.90 -26.07 -9.43
C SER A 441 8.34 -25.57 -9.33
N LEU A 442 8.80 -24.83 -10.34
CA LEU A 442 10.12 -24.21 -10.38
C LEU A 442 10.26 -23.11 -9.33
N LEU A 443 9.22 -22.30 -9.16
CA LEU A 443 9.16 -21.25 -8.16
C LEU A 443 9.34 -21.82 -6.74
N THR A 444 8.56 -22.85 -6.42
CA THR A 444 8.62 -23.58 -5.15
C THR A 444 10.01 -24.18 -4.94
N GLN A 445 10.58 -24.84 -5.95
CA GLN A 445 11.90 -25.46 -5.87
C GLN A 445 13.00 -24.44 -5.52
N TRP A 446 12.99 -23.25 -6.13
CA TRP A 446 14.00 -22.22 -5.84
C TRP A 446 13.84 -21.61 -4.46
N ALA A 447 12.61 -21.32 -4.06
CA ALA A 447 12.32 -20.80 -2.73
C ALA A 447 12.73 -21.81 -1.64
N GLU A 448 12.54 -23.10 -1.87
CA GLU A 448 13.03 -24.17 -0.99
C GLU A 448 14.56 -24.24 -0.92
N GLN A 449 15.24 -24.19 -2.08
CA GLN A 449 16.70 -24.20 -2.12
C GLN A 449 17.28 -23.02 -1.35
N LYS A 450 16.68 -21.84 -1.49
CA LYS A 450 17.03 -20.62 -0.75
C LYS A 450 16.78 -20.80 0.75
N LEU A 451 15.61 -21.28 1.14
CA LEU A 451 15.29 -21.51 2.55
C LEU A 451 16.25 -22.53 3.19
N ASN A 452 16.61 -23.59 2.46
CA ASN A 452 17.55 -24.61 2.91
C ASN A 452 18.99 -24.10 2.99
N SER A 453 19.43 -23.22 2.09
CA SER A 453 20.76 -22.59 2.16
C SER A 453 20.87 -21.60 3.32
N ILE A 454 19.76 -20.93 3.69
CA ILE A 454 19.69 -20.10 4.89
C ILE A 454 19.67 -20.95 6.17
N LYS A 455 19.06 -22.15 6.13
CA LYS A 455 18.94 -23.07 7.29
C LYS A 455 20.16 -23.98 7.52
N ARG A 456 20.98 -24.28 6.50
CA ARG A 456 22.22 -25.07 6.66
C ARG A 456 23.38 -24.17 7.11
N LYS A 457 23.73 -24.28 8.39
CA LYS A 457 24.90 -23.64 9.00
C LYS A 457 26.20 -24.35 8.58
N ASP A 458 26.87 -23.83 7.56
CA ASP A 458 28.31 -23.58 7.66
C ASP A 458 28.45 -22.07 7.81
N LEU A 459 28.33 -21.59 9.05
CA LEU A 459 28.51 -20.17 9.35
C LEU A 459 30.01 -19.87 9.34
N LEU A 460 30.53 -19.54 8.17
CA LEU A 460 31.67 -18.64 8.07
C LEU A 460 31.22 -17.27 8.59
N TYR A 461 31.41 -17.03 9.89
CA TYR A 461 31.16 -15.71 10.46
C TYR A 461 32.13 -14.71 9.82
N PRO A 462 31.65 -13.69 9.09
CA PRO A 462 32.54 -12.75 8.38
C PRO A 462 33.40 -11.94 9.34
N LYS A 463 32.92 -11.73 10.57
CA LYS A 463 33.68 -11.21 11.72
C LYS A 463 33.17 -11.88 12.99
N ILE A 464 34.09 -12.31 13.84
CA ILE A 464 33.77 -12.95 15.11
C ILE A 464 33.68 -11.96 16.29
N LEU A 465 34.16 -10.73 16.09
CA LEU A 465 34.18 -9.67 17.09
C LEU A 465 34.08 -8.32 16.38
N GLN A 466 33.40 -7.35 16.99
CA GLN A 466 33.40 -5.96 16.56
C GLN A 466 34.28 -5.15 17.50
N VAL A 467 35.12 -4.29 16.92
CA VAL A 467 36.08 -3.47 17.67
C VAL A 467 35.91 -2.02 17.23
N TYR A 468 35.44 -1.17 18.13
CA TYR A 468 35.23 0.25 17.89
C TYR A 468 36.22 1.07 18.68
N LEU A 469 36.82 2.07 18.05
CA LEU A 469 37.52 3.15 18.73
C LEU A 469 36.56 4.34 18.86
N VAL A 470 36.13 4.63 20.08
CA VAL A 470 35.13 5.66 20.37
C VAL A 470 35.80 6.84 21.07
N LYS A 471 35.45 8.07 20.65
CA LYS A 471 35.87 9.32 21.30
C LYS A 471 34.66 9.99 21.97
N ASN A 472 34.75 10.24 23.28
CA ASN A 472 33.77 11.02 24.04
C ASN A 472 34.45 12.20 24.76
N GLU A 473 33.70 12.92 25.61
CA GLU A 473 34.20 14.08 26.37
C GLU A 473 35.35 13.74 27.34
N ALA A 474 35.44 12.49 27.79
CA ALA A 474 36.47 12.01 28.71
C ALA A 474 37.74 11.46 28.02
N GLY A 475 37.70 11.20 26.71
CA GLY A 475 38.83 10.70 25.93
C GLY A 475 38.45 9.60 24.92
N HIS A 476 39.45 8.81 24.51
CA HIS A 476 39.24 7.64 23.65
C HIS A 476 39.13 6.37 24.47
N TYR A 477 38.27 5.43 24.06
CA TYR A 477 38.21 4.07 24.61
C TYR A 477 37.92 3.05 23.49
N LEU A 478 38.28 1.79 23.72
CA LEU A 478 37.92 0.68 22.84
C LEU A 478 36.62 0.04 23.33
N GLU A 479 35.68 -0.18 22.42
CA GLU A 479 34.49 -0.97 22.67
C GLU A 479 34.55 -2.27 21.86
N LEU A 480 34.65 -3.39 22.56
CA LEU A 480 34.64 -4.72 21.96
C LEU A 480 33.24 -5.32 22.14
N GLN A 481 32.64 -5.80 21.07
CA GLN A 481 31.31 -6.42 21.09
C GLN A 481 31.37 -7.81 20.46
N ASN A 482 30.84 -8.82 21.16
CA ASN A 482 30.69 -10.18 20.66
C ASN A 482 29.25 -10.38 20.16
N PRO A 483 28.98 -10.32 18.85
CA PRO A 483 27.63 -10.52 18.31
C PRO A 483 27.23 -12.00 18.18
N LEU A 484 28.12 -12.94 18.54
CA LEU A 484 27.94 -14.36 18.26
C LEU A 484 27.21 -15.08 19.39
N PRO A 485 26.47 -16.17 19.08
CA PRO A 485 25.88 -17.05 20.10
C PRO A 485 26.92 -18.01 20.72
N TYR A 486 28.20 -17.62 20.72
CA TYR A 486 29.31 -18.36 21.33
C TYR A 486 30.23 -17.38 22.05
N ASP A 487 30.88 -17.82 23.12
CA ASP A 487 31.90 -17.02 23.79
C ASP A 487 33.04 -16.71 22.81
N VAL A 488 33.54 -15.48 22.84
CA VAL A 488 34.73 -15.07 22.10
C VAL A 488 35.86 -14.84 23.08
N ILE A 489 36.99 -15.49 22.83
CA ILE A 489 38.21 -15.32 23.59
C ILE A 489 39.03 -14.23 22.92
N VAL A 490 39.29 -13.14 23.64
CA VAL A 490 40.17 -12.06 23.19
C VAL A 490 41.55 -12.33 23.78
N SER A 491 42.52 -12.63 22.93
CA SER A 491 43.86 -13.05 23.32
C SER A 491 44.88 -11.92 23.31
N ASP A 492 44.68 -10.88 22.49
CA ASP A 492 45.59 -9.74 22.44
C ASP A 492 44.94 -8.47 21.87
N ILE A 493 45.46 -7.31 22.27
CA ILE A 493 45.08 -5.99 21.74
C ILE A 493 46.36 -5.16 21.58
N GLN A 494 46.66 -4.76 20.34
CA GLN A 494 47.83 -3.98 19.97
C GLN A 494 47.41 -2.67 19.30
N LEU A 495 48.22 -1.62 19.40
CA LEU A 495 48.03 -0.40 18.61
C LEU A 495 48.94 -0.45 17.37
N SER A 496 48.35 -0.39 16.18
CA SER A 496 49.07 -0.19 14.92
C SER A 496 49.06 1.29 14.57
N ASP A 497 50.25 1.88 14.52
CA ASP A 497 50.45 3.28 14.17
C ASP A 497 50.85 3.39 12.70
N SER A 498 50.26 4.32 11.95
CA SER A 498 50.55 4.50 10.52
C SER A 498 52.00 4.91 10.22
N SER A 499 52.73 5.36 11.23
CA SER A 499 54.14 5.80 11.15
C SER A 499 55.16 4.72 11.53
N LYS A 500 54.74 3.58 12.11
CA LYS A 500 55.64 2.52 12.60
C LYS A 500 55.29 1.17 11.97
N LYS A 501 56.31 0.43 11.50
CA LYS A 501 56.11 -0.88 10.84
C LYS A 501 55.64 -1.99 11.80
N GLU A 502 55.82 -1.83 13.11
CA GLU A 502 55.45 -2.85 14.11
C GLU A 502 54.40 -2.35 15.13
N PRO A 503 53.44 -3.20 15.54
CA PRO A 503 52.44 -2.86 16.54
C PRO A 503 53.05 -2.60 17.93
N VAL A 504 52.52 -1.62 18.66
CA VAL A 504 52.98 -1.23 19.99
C VAL A 504 52.11 -1.87 21.07
N LYS A 505 52.73 -2.51 22.07
CA LYS A 505 52.06 -3.08 23.25
C LYS A 505 51.58 -1.96 24.18
N LEU A 506 50.34 -2.04 24.66
CA LEU A 506 49.66 -0.95 25.38
C LEU A 506 49.69 -1.13 26.90
N ASN A 507 49.76 0.01 27.62
CA ASN A 507 49.53 0.09 29.06
C ASN A 507 48.10 0.57 29.35
N PHE A 508 47.30 -0.28 29.99
CA PHE A 508 45.88 -0.01 30.30
C PHE A 508 45.73 0.73 31.65
N GLU A 509 44.63 1.48 31.84
CA GLU A 509 44.32 2.19 33.10
C GLU A 509 44.04 1.20 34.24
N GLU A 510 43.12 0.28 33.96
CA GLU A 510 42.89 -0.98 34.66
C GLU A 510 42.81 -2.06 33.57
N GLY A 511 43.83 -2.91 33.47
CA GLY A 511 43.99 -3.80 32.31
C GLY A 511 43.29 -5.15 32.47
N PRO A 512 42.55 -5.65 31.46
CA PRO A 512 42.11 -7.03 31.49
C PRO A 512 43.32 -7.98 31.44
N LEU A 513 43.32 -9.03 32.27
CA LEU A 513 44.24 -10.16 32.12
C LEU A 513 43.92 -10.86 30.81
N PHE A 514 44.87 -10.92 29.88
CA PHE A 514 44.73 -11.67 28.63
C PHE A 514 45.09 -13.15 28.84
N PRO A 515 44.39 -14.09 28.18
CA PRO A 515 43.17 -13.87 27.42
C PRO A 515 41.96 -13.61 28.34
N PHE A 516 40.97 -12.85 27.88
CA PHE A 516 39.69 -12.72 28.59
C PHE A 516 38.51 -13.14 27.71
N HIS A 517 37.43 -13.55 28.38
CA HIS A 517 36.20 -14.00 27.74
C HIS A 517 35.22 -12.84 27.54
N LEU A 518 34.66 -12.77 26.33
CA LEU A 518 33.41 -12.07 26.05
C LEU A 518 32.32 -13.12 25.93
N ALA A 519 31.35 -13.07 26.86
CA ALA A 519 30.24 -14.01 26.89
C ALA A 519 29.50 -14.03 25.54
N TYR A 520 28.88 -15.15 25.20
CA TYR A 520 27.99 -15.22 24.05
C TYR A 520 26.83 -14.21 24.14
N SER A 521 26.34 -13.77 22.99
CA SER A 521 25.12 -13.00 22.88
C SER A 521 23.92 -13.91 22.63
N GLU A 522 22.81 -13.66 23.34
CA GLU A 522 21.55 -14.30 23.00
C GLU A 522 21.16 -13.98 21.56
N LYS A 523 20.65 -14.98 20.84
CA LYS A 523 20.26 -14.81 19.45
C LYS A 523 19.14 -13.78 19.34
N GLY A 524 19.44 -12.61 18.75
CA GLY A 524 18.52 -11.48 18.64
C GLY A 524 18.56 -10.48 19.81
N GLY A 525 19.45 -10.69 20.79
CA GLY A 525 19.74 -9.75 21.87
C GLY A 525 20.81 -8.71 21.49
N LEU A 526 21.07 -7.76 22.40
CA LEU A 526 22.19 -6.82 22.25
C LEU A 526 23.52 -7.57 22.33
N PRO A 527 24.53 -7.19 21.52
CA PRO A 527 25.86 -7.75 21.64
C PRO A 527 26.40 -7.56 23.05
N THR A 528 26.85 -8.64 23.68
CA THR A 528 27.66 -8.58 24.90
C THR A 528 28.95 -7.81 24.58
N GLY A 529 29.32 -6.88 25.45
CA GLY A 529 30.43 -5.99 25.17
C GLY A 529 31.28 -5.68 26.39
N LYS A 530 32.50 -5.25 26.12
CA LYS A 530 33.45 -4.76 27.13
C LYS A 530 34.09 -3.48 26.63
N ARG A 531 34.12 -2.46 27.51
CA ARG A 531 34.83 -1.21 27.27
C ARG A 531 36.21 -1.29 27.90
N ILE A 532 37.22 -0.85 27.17
CA ILE A 532 38.61 -0.87 27.58
C ILE A 532 39.14 0.56 27.48
N HIS A 533 39.54 1.11 28.62
CA HIS A 533 40.12 2.43 28.76
C HIS A 533 41.66 2.33 28.81
N PHE A 534 42.36 3.33 28.30
CA PHE A 534 43.83 3.34 28.20
C PHE A 534 44.43 4.64 28.70
N LYS A 535 45.62 4.56 29.31
CA LYS A 535 46.28 5.69 30.00
C LYS A 535 46.70 6.84 29.06
N ARG A 536 46.66 6.62 27.74
CA ARG A 536 47.09 7.57 26.73
C ARG A 536 45.90 8.44 26.31
N LYS A 537 45.91 9.74 26.68
CA LYS A 537 44.83 10.70 26.38
C LYS A 537 44.65 11.03 24.89
N TYR A 538 45.68 10.82 24.07
CA TYR A 538 45.67 11.15 22.63
C TYR A 538 46.10 9.95 21.78
N ILE A 539 45.34 9.69 20.71
CA ILE A 539 45.62 8.70 19.67
C ILE A 539 45.86 9.48 18.37
N GLU A 540 46.94 9.16 17.67
CA GLU A 540 47.33 9.85 16.43
C GLU A 540 46.32 9.58 15.31
N THR A 541 46.10 10.57 14.45
CA THR A 541 45.15 10.48 13.35
C THR A 541 45.62 9.42 12.35
N GLY A 542 44.86 8.32 12.26
CA GLY A 542 45.19 7.18 11.38
C GLY A 542 45.61 5.90 12.12
N SER A 543 45.89 5.96 13.43
CA SER A 543 46.18 4.75 14.21
C SER A 543 44.94 3.84 14.35
N GLN A 544 45.14 2.52 14.32
CA GLN A 544 44.10 1.52 14.47
C GLN A 544 44.54 0.47 15.51
N PHE A 545 43.64 0.07 16.40
CA PHE A 545 43.89 -1.09 17.25
C PHE A 545 43.69 -2.37 16.46
N VAL A 546 44.50 -3.36 16.76
CA VAL A 546 44.44 -4.69 16.19
C VAL A 546 44.14 -5.65 17.34
N VAL A 547 42.99 -6.32 17.25
CA VAL A 547 42.52 -7.25 18.28
C VAL A 547 42.60 -8.67 17.75
N THR A 548 43.25 -9.54 18.50
CA THR A 548 43.34 -10.97 18.20
C THR A 548 42.30 -11.71 19.02
N ALA A 549 41.48 -12.53 18.36
CA ALA A 549 40.42 -13.28 19.01
C ALA A 549 40.12 -14.60 18.31
N ASN A 550 39.49 -15.53 19.03
CA ASN A 550 38.94 -16.77 18.49
C ASN A 550 37.62 -17.12 19.18
N ILE A 551 36.78 -17.91 18.51
CA ILE A 551 35.58 -18.48 19.14
C ILE A 551 36.04 -19.54 20.15
N LYS A 552 35.46 -19.58 21.35
CA LYS A 552 35.79 -20.56 22.37
C LYS A 552 35.55 -21.98 21.83
N GLY A 553 36.60 -22.80 21.80
CA GLY A 553 36.58 -24.15 21.22
C GLY A 553 37.02 -24.24 19.76
N ASP A 554 37.21 -23.10 19.07
CA ASP A 554 37.77 -23.02 17.72
C ASP A 554 39.29 -22.76 17.77
N LYS A 555 40.02 -23.43 16.87
CA LYS A 555 41.48 -23.27 16.68
C LYS A 555 41.83 -22.11 15.75
N LYS A 556 40.87 -21.57 14.99
CA LYS A 556 41.10 -20.48 14.03
C LYS A 556 41.19 -19.13 14.75
N ILE A 557 42.31 -18.44 14.55
CA ILE A 557 42.58 -17.11 15.11
C ILE A 557 42.19 -16.04 14.09
N HIS A 558 41.51 -14.99 14.55
CA HIS A 558 41.10 -13.84 13.75
C HIS A 558 41.77 -12.56 14.26
N THR A 559 42.29 -11.77 13.33
CA THR A 559 42.86 -10.45 13.60
C THR A 559 41.90 -9.37 13.10
N ILE A 560 41.44 -8.51 14.00
CA ILE A 560 40.33 -7.59 13.77
C ILE A 560 40.79 -6.17 14.06
N LYS A 561 40.79 -5.32 13.03
CA LYS A 561 41.16 -3.91 13.17
C LYS A 561 40.00 -3.07 13.69
N SER A 562 40.29 -2.13 14.58
CA SER A 562 39.33 -1.17 15.10
C SER A 562 38.89 -0.19 14.03
N ILE A 563 37.64 0.20 14.07
CA ILE A 563 37.09 1.28 13.25
C ILE A 563 36.74 2.48 14.13
N LEU A 564 37.01 3.69 13.64
CA LEU A 564 36.60 4.92 14.30
C LEU A 564 35.08 4.99 14.33
N TYR A 565 34.49 5.30 15.50
CA TYR A 565 33.04 5.32 15.68
C TYR A 565 32.61 6.49 16.56
N PHE A 566 31.38 6.96 16.35
CA PHE A 566 30.77 8.05 17.12
C PHE A 566 29.92 7.47 18.26
N PRO A 567 29.76 8.18 19.39
CA PRO A 567 28.75 7.81 20.38
C PRO A 567 27.34 7.88 19.79
N SER A 568 26.44 6.99 20.22
CA SER A 568 25.08 6.87 19.68
C SER A 568 24.22 8.13 19.92
N ALA A 569 23.46 8.55 18.91
CA ALA A 569 22.35 9.50 19.05
C ALA A 569 21.01 8.76 19.18
N THR A 570 20.04 9.34 19.91
CA THR A 570 19.19 8.58 20.85
C THR A 570 17.67 8.61 20.68
N LYS A 571 17.03 9.15 19.61
CA LYS A 571 15.54 9.10 19.53
C LYS A 571 14.93 8.84 18.15
N PRO A 572 14.02 7.84 18.01
CA PRO A 572 13.18 7.63 16.82
C PRO A 572 12.08 8.69 16.68
N ILE A 573 11.52 8.84 15.47
CA ILE A 573 10.42 9.78 15.17
C ILE A 573 9.09 9.31 15.77
N ALA A 574 8.81 8.00 15.71
CA ALA A 574 7.66 7.40 16.37
C ALA A 574 8.01 7.03 17.83
N PHE A 575 7.10 7.34 18.77
CA PHE A 575 7.29 7.00 20.18
C PHE A 575 7.45 5.47 20.33
N GLN A 576 8.63 5.07 20.78
CA GLN A 576 8.96 3.70 21.17
C GLN A 576 9.50 3.78 22.59
N GLN A 577 8.60 3.89 23.56
CA GLN A 577 8.98 3.74 24.96
C GLN A 577 8.96 2.28 25.33
N THR A 578 9.93 1.87 26.14
CA THR A 578 9.92 0.53 26.73
C THR A 578 8.85 0.45 27.81
N LEU A 579 8.47 -0.77 28.17
CA LEU A 579 7.56 -0.98 29.31
C LEU A 579 8.15 -0.39 30.60
N GLU A 580 9.45 -0.55 30.82
CA GLU A 580 10.16 -0.04 31.99
C GLU A 580 10.16 1.49 32.05
N GLU A 581 10.40 2.16 30.92
CA GLU A 581 10.28 3.62 30.81
C GLU A 581 8.85 4.09 31.09
N THR A 582 7.85 3.34 30.62
CA THR A 582 6.43 3.66 30.85
C THR A 582 6.09 3.55 32.33
N LEU A 583 6.49 2.45 32.98
CA LEU A 583 6.21 2.22 34.40
C LEU A 583 6.94 3.22 35.30
N SER A 584 8.18 3.58 34.98
CA SER A 584 8.96 4.57 35.75
C SER A 584 8.41 5.99 35.64
N GLN A 585 7.79 6.35 34.51
CA GLN A 585 7.20 7.67 34.30
C GLN A 585 5.80 7.84 34.88
N HIS A 586 5.08 6.75 35.11
CA HIS A 586 3.66 6.77 35.49
C HIS A 586 3.42 5.93 36.75
N THR A 587 3.56 6.53 37.93
CA THR A 587 3.46 5.86 39.25
C THR A 587 2.08 5.25 39.55
N PHE A 588 1.07 5.64 38.77
CA PHE A 588 -0.28 5.09 38.84
C PHE A 588 -0.47 3.80 38.04
N LEU A 589 0.54 3.32 37.31
CA LEU A 589 0.50 2.05 36.59
C LEU A 589 1.01 0.89 37.43
N GLU A 590 0.33 -0.25 37.34
CA GLU A 590 0.75 -1.55 37.86
C GLU A 590 0.78 -2.56 36.71
N ALA A 591 1.86 -3.33 36.57
CA ALA A 591 2.00 -4.31 35.51
C ALA A 591 1.81 -5.75 36.01
N ASP A 592 0.91 -6.50 35.37
CA ASP A 592 0.89 -7.97 35.40
C ASP A 592 1.63 -8.48 34.16
N ILE A 593 2.93 -8.75 34.31
CA ILE A 593 3.80 -9.18 33.21
C ILE A 593 3.38 -10.53 32.62
N LYS A 594 2.85 -11.44 33.46
CA LYS A 594 2.43 -12.78 33.02
C LYS A 594 1.19 -12.70 32.16
N LYS A 595 0.22 -11.87 32.55
CA LYS A 595 -1.01 -11.65 31.77
C LYS A 595 -0.86 -10.60 30.68
N ARG A 596 0.26 -9.88 30.65
CA ARG A 596 0.53 -8.75 29.75
C ARG A 596 -0.51 -7.62 29.93
N ILE A 597 -0.76 -7.22 31.17
CA ILE A 597 -1.75 -6.19 31.50
C ILE A 597 -1.07 -5.03 32.24
N LEU A 598 -1.45 -3.79 31.90
CA LEU A 598 -1.15 -2.57 32.66
C LEU A 598 -2.45 -2.05 33.28
N HIS A 599 -2.51 -2.01 34.60
CA HIS A 599 -3.62 -1.46 35.37
C HIS A 599 -3.34 -0.03 35.78
N VAL A 600 -4.27 0.88 35.52
CA VAL A 600 -4.28 2.22 36.12
C VAL A 600 -4.98 2.13 37.48
N LYS A 601 -4.27 2.52 38.54
CA LYS A 601 -4.83 2.63 39.89
C LYS A 601 -6.05 3.57 39.88
N PRO A 602 -7.19 3.21 40.52
CA PRO A 602 -8.29 4.14 40.70
C PRO A 602 -7.85 5.42 41.40
N GLY A 603 -8.42 6.57 41.02
CA GLY A 603 -8.08 7.87 41.60
C GLY A 603 -7.86 8.96 40.55
N GLN A 604 -7.30 10.09 40.99
CA GLN A 604 -7.00 11.23 40.15
C GLN A 604 -5.49 11.34 39.93
N TRP A 605 -5.06 11.31 38.67
CA TRP A 605 -3.64 11.26 38.32
C TRP A 605 -3.27 12.27 37.24
N GLN A 606 -2.10 12.87 37.36
CA GLN A 606 -1.52 13.71 36.31
C GLN A 606 -0.70 12.84 35.36
N VAL A 607 -0.81 13.12 34.06
CA VAL A 607 -0.07 12.46 32.99
C VAL A 607 0.83 13.49 32.33
N ASP A 608 2.09 13.49 32.76
CA ASP A 608 3.05 14.54 32.45
C ASP A 608 3.87 14.27 31.18
N SER A 609 4.07 13.00 30.87
CA SER A 609 4.69 12.50 29.64
C SER A 609 3.70 11.61 28.88
N TRP A 610 4.08 11.15 27.69
CA TRP A 610 3.25 10.21 26.94
C TRP A 610 3.04 8.90 27.71
N LEU A 611 1.80 8.41 27.68
CA LEU A 611 1.45 7.08 28.16
C LEU A 611 1.48 6.12 26.97
N VAL A 612 2.51 5.28 26.89
CA VAL A 612 2.68 4.31 25.80
C VAL A 612 2.40 2.90 26.28
N VAL A 613 1.40 2.24 25.69
CA VAL A 613 1.12 0.82 25.91
C VAL A 613 1.86 0.03 24.82
N PRO A 614 2.85 -0.80 25.18
CA PRO A 614 3.63 -1.57 24.22
C PRO A 614 2.79 -2.65 23.54
N GLU A 615 3.31 -3.18 22.43
CA GLU A 615 2.64 -4.25 21.70
C GLU A 615 2.46 -5.49 22.59
N GLY A 616 1.29 -6.14 22.47
CA GLY A 616 0.95 -7.33 23.24
C GLY A 616 0.52 -7.07 24.68
N PHE A 617 0.48 -5.81 25.14
CA PHE A 617 -0.08 -5.44 26.44
C PHE A 617 -1.47 -4.81 26.31
N GLU A 618 -2.36 -5.15 27.25
CA GLU A 618 -3.65 -4.48 27.46
C GLU A 618 -3.50 -3.37 28.51
N LEU A 619 -4.14 -2.22 28.29
CA LEU A 619 -4.28 -1.17 29.30
C LEU A 619 -5.69 -1.18 29.89
N ILE A 620 -5.80 -1.30 31.22
CA ILE A 620 -7.08 -1.35 31.94
C ILE A 620 -7.23 -0.14 32.87
N LEU A 621 -8.31 0.61 32.68
CA LEU A 621 -8.75 1.69 33.57
C LEU A 621 -10.08 1.28 34.22
N LEU A 622 -10.17 1.43 35.55
CA LEU A 622 -11.36 1.08 36.32
C LEU A 622 -12.14 2.35 36.74
N GLU A 623 -13.39 2.14 37.14
CA GLU A 623 -14.30 3.20 37.56
C GLU A 623 -13.72 4.17 38.61
N GLY A 624 -14.16 5.43 38.54
CA GLY A 624 -13.66 6.51 39.41
C GLY A 624 -12.25 7.00 39.08
N THR A 625 -11.63 6.51 38.01
CA THR A 625 -10.33 7.00 37.53
C THR A 625 -10.48 8.30 36.74
N THR A 626 -9.66 9.30 37.05
CA THR A 626 -9.50 10.51 36.22
C THR A 626 -8.04 10.75 35.88
N LEU A 627 -7.72 10.84 34.59
CA LEU A 627 -6.39 11.18 34.08
C LEU A 627 -6.37 12.62 33.53
N TYR A 628 -5.45 13.43 34.04
CA TYR A 628 -5.22 14.81 33.64
C TYR A 628 -3.93 14.94 32.82
N PHE A 629 -4.05 15.10 31.51
CA PHE A 629 -2.90 15.15 30.60
C PHE A 629 -2.32 16.57 30.45
N LYS A 630 -0.99 16.69 30.50
CA LYS A 630 -0.29 17.89 30.02
C LYS A 630 -0.59 18.11 28.54
N SER A 631 -0.52 19.36 28.09
CA SER A 631 -0.79 19.70 26.68
C SER A 631 0.18 19.05 25.69
N SER A 632 1.35 18.60 26.15
CA SER A 632 2.38 17.88 25.40
C SER A 632 2.23 16.36 25.48
N ALA A 633 1.38 15.83 26.35
CA ALA A 633 1.17 14.41 26.57
C ALA A 633 -0.05 13.88 25.79
N GLY A 634 -0.02 12.57 25.52
CA GLY A 634 -1.07 11.81 24.87
C GLY A 634 -1.00 10.34 25.29
N LEU A 635 -1.94 9.54 24.79
CA LEU A 635 -1.98 8.09 24.99
C LEU A 635 -1.75 7.39 23.65
N LEU A 636 -0.74 6.53 23.58
CA LEU A 636 -0.49 5.67 22.42
C LEU A 636 -0.56 4.21 22.88
N ALA A 637 -1.52 3.45 22.38
CA ALA A 637 -1.63 2.03 22.66
C ALA A 637 -1.40 1.18 21.41
N ARG A 638 -0.52 0.19 21.54
CA ARG A 638 -0.24 -0.86 20.53
C ARG A 638 -0.89 -2.20 20.89
N GLY A 639 -1.83 -2.16 21.82
CA GLY A 639 -2.69 -3.25 22.24
C GLY A 639 -4.04 -2.69 22.69
N PRO A 640 -4.96 -3.54 23.16
CA PRO A 640 -6.31 -3.11 23.50
C PRO A 640 -6.31 -2.18 24.72
N VAL A 641 -7.25 -1.24 24.72
CA VAL A 641 -7.53 -0.37 25.86
C VAL A 641 -8.92 -0.69 26.38
N THR A 642 -9.00 -1.14 27.62
CA THR A 642 -10.24 -1.50 28.30
C THR A 642 -10.54 -0.48 29.40
N ILE A 643 -11.67 0.21 29.30
CA ILE A 643 -12.10 1.23 30.25
C ILE A 643 -13.44 0.83 30.85
N LYS A 644 -13.46 0.54 32.15
CA LYS A 644 -14.61 0.01 32.89
C LYS A 644 -15.15 1.03 33.88
N GLY A 645 -15.82 2.06 33.39
CA GLY A 645 -16.55 3.02 34.21
C GLY A 645 -17.98 2.58 34.50
N THR A 646 -18.58 3.23 35.50
CA THR A 646 -20.02 3.14 35.79
C THR A 646 -20.70 4.50 35.62
N LYS A 647 -22.03 4.51 35.59
CA LYS A 647 -22.81 5.76 35.50
C LYS A 647 -22.45 6.74 36.64
N ASP A 648 -22.29 6.20 37.85
CA ASP A 648 -22.01 6.99 39.05
C ASP A 648 -20.52 7.31 39.21
N ARG A 649 -19.65 6.41 38.75
CA ARG A 649 -18.19 6.56 38.81
C ARG A 649 -17.55 6.42 37.42
N PRO A 650 -17.80 7.37 36.50
CA PRO A 650 -17.27 7.28 35.15
C PRO A 650 -15.74 7.40 35.16
N VAL A 651 -15.10 6.89 34.10
CA VAL A 651 -13.68 7.17 33.84
C VAL A 651 -13.56 8.44 33.02
N VAL A 652 -12.66 9.34 33.40
CA VAL A 652 -12.49 10.65 32.74
C VAL A 652 -11.05 10.85 32.26
N LEU A 653 -10.87 11.16 30.98
CA LEU A 653 -9.57 11.53 30.41
C LEU A 653 -9.69 12.95 29.85
N GLN A 654 -8.89 13.88 30.38
CA GLN A 654 -8.98 15.29 30.03
C GLN A 654 -7.64 16.01 30.15
N GLY A 655 -7.53 17.21 29.57
CA GLY A 655 -6.35 18.04 29.78
C GLY A 655 -6.32 18.70 31.17
N ILE A 656 -5.13 19.04 31.65
CA ILE A 656 -4.94 19.78 32.91
C ILE A 656 -5.59 21.17 32.80
N LYS A 657 -6.39 21.52 33.80
CA LYS A 657 -6.98 22.86 33.96
C LYS A 657 -5.89 23.81 34.47
N ASN A 658 -5.51 24.80 33.67
CA ASN A 658 -4.58 25.86 34.11
C ASN A 658 -5.20 27.23 33.81
N SER A 659 -5.17 28.14 34.78
CA SER A 659 -5.74 29.50 34.68
C SER A 659 -5.14 30.35 33.57
N THR A 660 -3.97 29.97 33.02
CA THR A 660 -3.21 30.75 32.02
C THR A 660 -3.04 30.05 30.66
N LYS A 661 -3.46 28.79 30.50
CA LYS A 661 -3.28 28.02 29.25
C LYS A 661 -4.56 27.28 28.85
N LYS A 662 -4.69 26.97 27.55
CA LYS A 662 -5.81 26.18 27.04
C LYS A 662 -5.73 24.74 27.57
N ASN A 663 -6.84 24.20 28.08
CA ASN A 663 -6.96 22.87 28.72
C ASN A 663 -6.87 21.68 27.73
N TYR A 664 -6.20 21.82 26.57
CA TYR A 664 -6.20 20.80 25.52
C TYR A 664 -4.95 19.91 25.52
N TRP A 665 -5.15 18.61 25.29
CA TRP A 665 -4.11 17.58 25.25
C TRP A 665 -4.10 16.80 23.93
N GLN A 666 -3.05 16.02 23.66
CA GLN A 666 -2.81 15.46 22.32
C GLN A 666 -3.83 14.40 21.89
N GLY A 667 -4.51 13.74 22.83
CA GLY A 667 -5.52 12.73 22.53
C GLY A 667 -4.98 11.30 22.60
N ILE A 668 -5.71 10.38 21.95
CA ILE A 668 -5.52 8.93 22.06
C ILE A 668 -5.32 8.32 20.68
N VAL A 669 -4.34 7.42 20.53
CA VAL A 669 -4.25 6.52 19.37
C VAL A 669 -4.14 5.09 19.86
N VAL A 670 -5.06 4.25 19.43
CA VAL A 670 -4.98 2.79 19.52
C VAL A 670 -4.69 2.26 18.12
N MET A 671 -3.61 1.50 17.96
CA MET A 671 -3.20 1.01 16.65
C MET A 671 -2.76 -0.45 16.65
N LYS A 672 -3.13 -1.18 15.59
CA LYS A 672 -2.74 -2.57 15.32
C LYS A 672 -3.03 -3.53 16.48
N SER A 673 -4.07 -3.26 17.26
CA SER A 673 -4.52 -4.17 18.31
C SER A 673 -5.13 -5.43 17.70
N LYS A 674 -4.63 -6.59 18.13
CA LYS A 674 -5.14 -7.90 17.68
C LYS A 674 -6.50 -8.25 18.28
N THR A 675 -6.82 -7.65 19.42
CA THR A 675 -8.10 -7.84 20.12
C THR A 675 -8.84 -6.51 20.24
N PRO A 676 -10.17 -6.54 20.35
CA PRO A 676 -10.95 -5.31 20.44
C PRO A 676 -10.72 -4.53 21.74
N SER A 677 -10.83 -3.22 21.66
CA SER A 677 -10.88 -2.33 22.83
C SER A 677 -12.32 -2.19 23.34
N HIS A 678 -12.52 -2.10 24.65
CA HIS A 678 -13.85 -2.08 25.28
C HIS A 678 -13.99 -0.92 26.26
N TRP A 679 -14.81 0.08 25.96
CA TRP A 679 -15.00 1.25 26.81
C TRP A 679 -16.45 1.37 27.28
N SER A 680 -16.63 1.61 28.57
CA SER A 680 -17.95 1.79 29.20
C SER A 680 -17.95 2.99 30.16
N HIS A 681 -18.94 3.88 30.05
CA HIS A 681 -19.09 5.09 30.88
C HIS A 681 -17.81 5.94 30.94
N VAL A 682 -17.37 6.41 29.78
CA VAL A 682 -16.11 7.15 29.62
C VAL A 682 -16.38 8.58 29.16
N LYS A 683 -15.63 9.55 29.70
CA LYS A 683 -15.66 10.95 29.25
C LYS A 683 -14.27 11.35 28.75
N ILE A 684 -14.16 11.56 27.45
CA ILE A 684 -12.96 12.11 26.79
C ILE A 684 -13.21 13.60 26.53
N LYS A 685 -12.33 14.46 27.05
CA LYS A 685 -12.52 15.91 26.97
C LYS A 685 -11.28 16.63 26.45
N ASN A 686 -11.47 17.72 25.72
CA ASN A 686 -10.43 18.68 25.39
C ASN A 686 -9.25 18.10 24.58
N THR A 687 -9.52 17.30 23.55
CA THR A 687 -8.46 16.84 22.64
C THR A 687 -8.13 17.90 21.57
N LYS A 688 -6.93 17.86 20.98
CA LYS A 688 -6.52 18.75 19.86
C LYS A 688 -5.80 18.05 18.71
N GLY A 689 -5.78 16.72 18.72
CA GLY A 689 -4.94 15.93 17.83
C GLY A 689 -3.47 15.92 18.24
N ILE A 690 -2.74 14.96 17.66
CA ILE A 690 -1.35 14.69 17.96
C ILE A 690 -0.47 15.54 17.07
N LYS A 691 0.46 16.25 17.71
CA LYS A 691 1.59 16.90 17.09
C LYS A 691 2.79 16.72 18.00
N ASN A 692 3.60 15.72 17.69
CA ASN A 692 4.79 15.38 18.44
C ASN A 692 5.98 15.21 17.48
N ASN A 693 6.88 16.19 17.46
CA ASN A 693 7.91 16.32 16.43
C ASN A 693 7.28 16.27 15.03
N ASP A 694 7.68 15.29 14.21
CA ASP A 694 7.21 15.08 12.84
C ASP A 694 6.00 14.13 12.75
N TRP A 695 5.55 13.54 13.87
CA TRP A 695 4.36 12.69 13.92
C TRP A 695 3.11 13.53 14.16
N VAL A 696 2.20 13.51 13.18
CA VAL A 696 0.96 14.28 13.18
C VAL A 696 -0.22 13.37 12.91
N VAL A 697 -1.12 13.24 13.88
CA VAL A 697 -2.42 12.57 13.73
C VAL A 697 -3.49 13.60 14.04
N THR A 698 -4.41 13.82 13.11
CA THR A 698 -5.28 14.99 13.14
C THR A 698 -6.52 14.83 14.00
N ALA A 699 -6.90 13.61 14.36
CA ALA A 699 -8.05 13.29 15.19
C ALA A 699 -7.73 13.28 16.70
N GLY A 700 -8.75 13.54 17.52
CA GLY A 700 -8.66 13.53 18.98
C GLY A 700 -8.53 12.12 19.56
N VAL A 701 -9.27 11.16 18.99
CA VAL A 701 -9.14 9.73 19.27
C VAL A 701 -9.09 8.97 17.95
N THR A 702 -8.09 8.13 17.78
CA THR A 702 -7.92 7.31 16.57
C THR A 702 -7.86 5.82 16.92
N PHE A 703 -8.63 5.01 16.21
CA PHE A 703 -8.48 3.57 16.13
C PHE A 703 -8.03 3.19 14.72
N TYR A 704 -6.85 2.57 14.60
CA TYR A 704 -6.26 2.21 13.31
C TYR A 704 -5.92 0.73 13.28
N GLU A 705 -6.60 -0.05 12.42
CA GLU A 705 -6.51 -1.52 12.41
C GLU A 705 -6.71 -2.07 13.84
N SER A 706 -7.77 -1.62 14.51
CA SER A 706 -8.05 -1.91 15.92
C SER A 706 -9.56 -1.84 16.16
N ASP A 707 -10.16 -3.01 16.35
CA ASP A 707 -11.60 -3.13 16.57
C ASP A 707 -12.02 -2.51 17.93
N ILE A 708 -13.25 -1.99 18.00
CA ILE A 708 -13.70 -1.16 19.14
C ILE A 708 -15.18 -1.34 19.49
N TYR A 709 -15.44 -1.50 20.79
CA TYR A 709 -16.78 -1.47 21.40
C TYR A 709 -16.88 -0.31 22.39
N LEU A 710 -17.74 0.68 22.09
CA LEU A 710 -18.01 1.82 22.97
C LEU A 710 -19.44 1.74 23.51
N LYS A 711 -19.62 1.90 24.82
CA LYS A 711 -20.93 1.99 25.47
C LYS A 711 -21.00 3.18 26.43
N ASN A 712 -21.96 4.09 26.27
CA ASN A 712 -22.11 5.27 27.13
C ASN A 712 -20.82 6.10 27.18
N VAL A 713 -20.28 6.48 26.01
CA VAL A 713 -19.01 7.24 25.91
C VAL A 713 -19.30 8.65 25.40
N THR A 714 -18.69 9.65 26.00
CA THR A 714 -18.80 11.05 25.58
C THR A 714 -17.45 11.61 25.14
N PHE A 715 -17.38 12.13 23.92
CA PHE A 715 -16.29 12.96 23.41
C PHE A 715 -16.75 14.41 23.42
N SER A 716 -15.98 15.31 24.04
CA SER A 716 -16.39 16.71 24.16
C SER A 716 -15.25 17.72 24.07
N GLU A 717 -15.57 18.92 23.56
CA GLU A 717 -14.64 20.05 23.47
C GLU A 717 -13.42 19.75 22.59
N ASN A 718 -13.63 19.19 21.40
CA ASN A 718 -12.55 18.71 20.53
C ASN A 718 -12.08 19.82 19.58
N ARG A 719 -10.76 20.06 19.53
CA ARG A 719 -10.09 21.04 18.65
C ARG A 719 -9.19 20.38 17.60
N CYS A 720 -9.70 19.36 16.94
CA CYS A 720 -9.04 18.53 15.94
C CYS A 720 -9.89 18.44 14.65
N GLU A 721 -9.36 17.76 13.63
CA GLU A 721 -10.09 17.45 12.37
C GLU A 721 -11.29 16.54 12.69
N ASP A 722 -11.06 15.46 13.44
CA ASP A 722 -12.11 14.52 13.85
C ASP A 722 -12.12 14.38 15.37
N ALA A 723 -13.29 14.30 16.01
CA ALA A 723 -13.35 13.93 17.42
C ALA A 723 -13.00 12.44 17.62
N LEU A 724 -13.55 11.58 16.77
CA LEU A 724 -13.28 10.14 16.71
C LEU A 724 -13.00 9.72 15.28
N ASN A 725 -11.90 9.02 15.05
CA ASN A 725 -11.53 8.51 13.75
C ASN A 725 -11.24 7.00 13.80
N ILE A 726 -11.95 6.22 12.98
CA ILE A 726 -11.86 4.76 12.93
C ILE A 726 -11.44 4.36 11.52
N ILE A 727 -10.31 3.66 11.40
CA ILE A 727 -9.67 3.36 10.12
C ILE A 727 -9.41 1.86 10.04
N ARG A 728 -9.91 1.21 8.98
CA ARG A 728 -9.74 -0.23 8.71
C ARG A 728 -10.04 -1.11 9.92
N SER A 729 -11.16 -0.83 10.59
CA SER A 729 -11.54 -1.53 11.82
C SER A 729 -13.02 -1.85 11.84
N ASN A 730 -13.41 -2.81 12.68
CA ASN A 730 -14.82 -3.04 13.02
C ASN A 730 -15.19 -2.27 14.29
N PHE A 731 -16.43 -1.75 14.34
CA PHE A 731 -16.88 -1.00 15.52
C PHE A 731 -18.35 -1.22 15.89
N ASP A 732 -18.63 -1.10 17.18
CA ASP A 732 -19.98 -1.01 17.75
C ASP A 732 -20.05 0.15 18.76
N LEU A 733 -20.84 1.16 18.43
CA LEU A 733 -21.00 2.39 19.19
C LEU A 733 -22.42 2.47 19.76
N MET A 734 -22.57 2.18 21.05
CA MET A 734 -23.84 2.21 21.78
C MET A 734 -23.89 3.43 22.72
N GLU A 735 -24.87 4.31 22.53
CA GLU A 735 -25.04 5.53 23.34
C GLU A 735 -23.76 6.37 23.40
N VAL A 736 -23.22 6.68 22.22
CA VAL A 736 -22.01 7.52 22.08
C VAL A 736 -22.41 8.96 21.77
N ASP A 737 -21.91 9.87 22.60
CA ASP A 737 -22.13 11.31 22.47
C ASP A 737 -20.88 12.01 21.93
N ILE A 738 -21.01 12.80 20.88
CA ILE A 738 -19.95 13.69 20.37
C ILE A 738 -20.46 15.13 20.40
N LYS A 739 -19.85 15.97 21.24
CA LYS A 739 -20.32 17.33 21.52
C LYS A 739 -19.22 18.37 21.33
N ASN A 740 -19.58 19.51 20.75
CA ASN A 740 -18.69 20.69 20.63
C ASN A 740 -17.36 20.33 19.93
N ALA A 741 -17.44 19.90 18.67
CA ALA A 741 -16.29 19.60 17.82
C ALA A 741 -16.12 20.71 16.76
N ILE A 742 -14.89 21.20 16.58
CA ILE A 742 -14.64 22.31 15.62
C ILE A 742 -14.79 21.92 14.15
N SER A 743 -14.67 20.63 13.84
CA SER A 743 -14.75 20.01 12.52
C SER A 743 -15.60 18.73 12.61
N ASP A 744 -15.14 17.56 12.17
CA ASP A 744 -15.97 16.35 12.05
C ASP A 744 -16.17 15.65 13.39
N GLY A 745 -17.32 14.99 13.54
CA GLY A 745 -17.66 14.19 14.71
C GLY A 745 -16.97 12.83 14.65
N LEU A 746 -17.52 11.94 13.82
CA LEU A 746 -16.99 10.61 13.55
C LEU A 746 -16.55 10.53 12.08
N ASP A 747 -15.30 10.16 11.85
CA ASP A 747 -14.78 9.80 10.53
C ASP A 747 -14.46 8.29 10.51
N ALA A 748 -15.15 7.53 9.66
CA ALA A 748 -14.96 6.10 9.49
C ALA A 748 -14.47 5.77 8.06
N ASP A 749 -13.18 5.44 7.97
CA ASP A 749 -12.51 5.09 6.72
C ASP A 749 -12.31 3.57 6.60
N PHE A 750 -12.77 2.99 5.51
CA PHE A 750 -12.57 1.58 5.16
C PHE A 750 -12.98 0.62 6.28
N SER A 751 -14.04 0.98 7.00
CA SER A 751 -14.44 0.34 8.26
C SER A 751 -15.87 -0.19 8.20
N ASN A 752 -16.19 -1.15 9.07
CA ASN A 752 -17.53 -1.71 9.17
C ASN A 752 -18.06 -1.55 10.59
N GLY A 753 -19.34 -1.21 10.77
CA GLY A 753 -19.83 -1.10 12.14
C GLY A 753 -21.28 -0.70 12.34
N VAL A 754 -21.63 -0.56 13.62
CA VAL A 754 -22.97 -0.22 14.09
C VAL A 754 -22.91 1.00 15.01
N VAL A 755 -23.87 1.90 14.87
CA VAL A 755 -24.11 3.04 15.78
C VAL A 755 -25.55 2.95 16.28
N THR A 756 -25.74 2.84 17.59
CA THR A 756 -27.06 2.72 18.22
C THR A 756 -27.23 3.79 19.30
N GLY A 757 -28.23 4.65 19.16
CA GLY A 757 -28.49 5.75 20.11
C GLY A 757 -27.44 6.86 20.04
N GLY A 758 -27.29 7.60 21.14
CA GLY A 758 -26.31 8.69 21.26
C GLY A 758 -26.67 10.01 20.55
N VAL A 759 -25.85 11.03 20.81
CA VAL A 759 -26.08 12.41 20.35
C VAL A 759 -24.82 13.02 19.72
N PHE A 760 -24.97 13.53 18.50
CA PHE A 760 -24.00 14.36 17.80
C PHE A 760 -24.48 15.81 17.83
N GLU A 761 -23.76 16.68 18.54
CA GLU A 761 -24.23 18.04 18.84
C GLU A 761 -23.14 19.11 18.68
N ASN A 762 -23.48 20.22 18.03
CA ASN A 762 -22.58 21.38 17.84
C ASN A 762 -21.26 20.99 17.16
N ILE A 763 -21.34 20.52 15.93
CA ILE A 763 -20.22 19.97 15.16
C ILE A 763 -19.93 20.88 13.95
N GLY A 764 -18.65 21.11 13.67
CA GLY A 764 -18.19 21.86 12.50
C GLY A 764 -18.32 23.39 12.62
N TYR A 765 -18.55 23.94 13.81
CA TYR A 765 -18.87 25.36 14.01
C TYR A 765 -17.73 26.35 13.67
N VAL A 766 -16.51 25.86 13.42
CA VAL A 766 -15.37 26.67 12.93
C VAL A 766 -14.94 26.25 11.53
N GLY A 767 -14.79 24.95 11.26
CA GLY A 767 -14.16 24.47 10.01
C GLY A 767 -15.13 24.18 8.87
N GLY A 768 -16.43 24.14 9.14
CA GLY A 768 -17.31 23.17 8.50
C GLY A 768 -17.03 21.78 9.08
N GLY A 769 -18.00 20.88 9.01
CA GLY A 769 -17.77 19.51 9.46
C GLY A 769 -19.04 18.68 9.54
N ASP A 770 -18.85 17.38 9.37
CA ASP A 770 -19.90 16.38 9.29
C ASP A 770 -20.12 15.71 10.65
N GLY A 771 -21.36 15.33 10.94
CA GLY A 771 -21.66 14.54 12.13
C GLY A 771 -20.97 13.18 12.05
N ILE A 772 -21.25 12.46 10.96
CA ILE A 772 -20.58 11.20 10.59
C ILE A 772 -20.14 11.32 9.12
N ASP A 773 -18.85 11.15 8.82
CA ASP A 773 -18.33 10.97 7.45
C ASP A 773 -17.87 9.52 7.25
N LEU A 774 -18.32 8.91 6.15
CA LEU A 774 -18.05 7.53 5.78
C LEU A 774 -17.35 7.48 4.42
N SER A 775 -16.25 6.74 4.34
CA SER A 775 -15.44 6.58 3.13
C SER A 775 -15.02 5.12 2.98
N GLY A 776 -15.47 4.44 1.92
CA GLY A 776 -15.25 3.00 1.72
C GLY A 776 -15.79 2.11 2.86
N ALA A 777 -16.84 2.53 3.55
CA ALA A 777 -17.31 1.92 4.80
C ALA A 777 -18.69 1.26 4.67
N ARG A 778 -19.01 0.30 5.56
CA ARG A 778 -20.35 -0.30 5.68
C ARG A 778 -20.89 -0.12 7.09
N VAL A 779 -21.91 0.72 7.25
CA VAL A 779 -22.38 1.14 8.57
C VAL A 779 -23.89 1.01 8.71
N THR A 780 -24.34 0.58 9.89
CA THR A 780 -25.74 0.63 10.30
C THR A 780 -25.94 1.65 11.43
N ILE A 781 -26.91 2.55 11.31
CA ILE A 781 -27.18 3.61 12.30
C ILE A 781 -28.63 3.57 12.76
N THR A 782 -28.89 3.43 14.05
CA THR A 782 -30.27 3.38 14.58
C THR A 782 -30.44 4.28 15.80
N GLY A 783 -31.48 5.13 15.79
CA GLY A 783 -31.87 5.87 17.00
C GLY A 783 -30.97 7.06 17.38
N THR A 784 -30.02 7.45 16.53
CA THR A 784 -29.06 8.52 16.81
C THR A 784 -29.65 9.91 16.54
N GLN A 785 -29.25 10.88 17.37
CA GLN A 785 -29.68 12.28 17.26
C GLN A 785 -28.56 13.17 16.72
N PHE A 786 -28.90 14.06 15.79
CA PHE A 786 -28.00 15.06 15.22
C PHE A 786 -28.58 16.44 15.44
N LEU A 787 -27.84 17.31 16.13
CA LEU A 787 -28.28 18.66 16.47
C LEU A 787 -27.20 19.69 16.14
N ASN A 788 -27.55 20.72 15.39
CA ASN A 788 -26.64 21.84 15.10
C ASN A 788 -25.33 21.38 14.44
N ILE A 789 -25.45 20.71 13.29
CA ILE A 789 -24.31 20.25 12.48
C ILE A 789 -24.07 21.24 11.35
N ALA A 790 -22.84 21.75 11.25
CA ALA A 790 -22.52 22.85 10.34
C ALA A 790 -22.64 22.48 8.86
N ASP A 791 -22.24 21.25 8.48
CA ASP A 791 -22.27 20.74 7.11
C ASP A 791 -23.29 19.59 6.96
N LYS A 792 -22.88 18.31 6.89
CA LYS A 792 -23.81 17.18 6.72
C LYS A 792 -24.01 16.43 8.04
N ALA A 793 -25.26 16.09 8.38
CA ALA A 793 -25.47 15.21 9.53
C ALA A 793 -24.79 13.85 9.30
N ILE A 794 -25.00 13.27 8.10
CA ILE A 794 -24.33 12.05 7.66
C ILE A 794 -23.87 12.21 6.20
N SER A 795 -22.58 11.99 5.97
CA SER A 795 -21.92 12.04 4.68
C SER A 795 -21.45 10.63 4.29
N VAL A 796 -21.91 10.10 3.16
CA VAL A 796 -21.64 8.71 2.73
C VAL A 796 -20.97 8.72 1.37
N GLY A 797 -19.65 8.50 1.33
CA GLY A 797 -18.82 8.61 0.13
C GLY A 797 -17.99 7.37 -0.22
N GLU A 798 -17.39 7.41 -1.41
CA GLU A 798 -16.42 6.43 -1.88
C GLU A 798 -16.89 4.96 -1.78
N GLU A 799 -18.00 4.62 -2.46
CA GLU A 799 -18.60 3.27 -2.44
C GLU A 799 -18.98 2.77 -1.03
N SER A 800 -19.38 3.69 -0.15
CA SER A 800 -19.88 3.33 1.17
C SER A 800 -21.33 2.83 1.14
N TYR A 801 -21.68 2.03 2.13
CA TYR A 801 -23.02 1.46 2.32
C TYR A 801 -23.57 1.87 3.69
N LEU A 802 -24.66 2.64 3.70
CA LEU A 802 -25.36 3.04 4.92
C LEU A 802 -26.76 2.44 4.97
N THR A 803 -27.08 1.77 6.07
CA THR A 803 -28.47 1.48 6.46
C THR A 803 -28.80 2.26 7.71
N SER A 804 -29.87 3.04 7.72
CA SER A 804 -30.21 3.87 8.88
C SER A 804 -31.70 3.90 9.21
N SER A 805 -32.02 4.03 10.49
CA SER A 805 -33.41 4.13 10.94
C SER A 805 -33.60 4.92 12.23
N LYS A 806 -34.81 5.45 12.46
CA LYS A 806 -35.17 6.13 13.71
C LYS A 806 -34.26 7.33 14.03
N LEU A 807 -33.78 8.03 13.02
CA LEU A 807 -32.90 9.19 13.20
C LEU A 807 -33.70 10.44 13.54
N SER A 808 -33.14 11.31 14.38
CA SER A 808 -33.64 12.67 14.62
C SER A 808 -32.57 13.67 14.23
N ILE A 809 -32.75 14.35 13.09
CA ILE A 809 -31.81 15.31 12.54
C ILE A 809 -32.41 16.71 12.63
N GLN A 810 -31.72 17.64 13.29
CA GLN A 810 -32.21 19.00 13.52
C GLN A 810 -31.13 20.07 13.34
N LYS A 811 -31.49 21.16 12.64
CA LYS A 811 -30.64 22.34 12.40
C LYS A 811 -29.29 21.96 11.78
N VAL A 812 -29.33 21.46 10.54
CA VAL A 812 -28.12 20.97 9.84
C VAL A 812 -27.91 21.71 8.51
N GLY A 813 -26.69 21.70 7.97
CA GLY A 813 -26.46 22.16 6.60
C GLY A 813 -27.24 21.29 5.60
N VAL A 814 -26.98 19.98 5.63
CA VAL A 814 -27.69 18.94 4.89
C VAL A 814 -27.99 17.77 5.84
N GLY A 815 -29.11 17.08 5.65
CA GLY A 815 -29.44 15.88 6.43
C GLY A 815 -28.52 14.71 6.11
N ILE A 816 -28.82 13.97 5.04
CA ILE A 816 -28.05 12.78 4.64
C ILE A 816 -27.62 12.90 3.19
N VAL A 817 -26.37 12.57 2.90
CA VAL A 817 -25.80 12.62 1.55
C VAL A 817 -25.27 11.25 1.13
N SER A 818 -25.65 10.81 -0.07
CA SER A 818 -25.01 9.72 -0.80
C SER A 818 -24.14 10.30 -1.92
N LYS A 819 -22.83 10.04 -1.90
CA LYS A 819 -21.90 10.54 -2.92
C LYS A 819 -21.01 9.43 -3.46
N ASP A 820 -20.46 9.62 -4.66
CA ASP A 820 -19.32 8.87 -5.15
C ASP A 820 -19.52 7.33 -5.13
N GLY A 821 -20.57 6.85 -5.82
CA GLY A 821 -20.87 5.41 -5.93
C GLY A 821 -21.48 4.77 -4.68
N SER A 822 -21.83 5.58 -3.68
CA SER A 822 -22.36 5.08 -2.41
C SER A 822 -23.83 4.69 -2.47
N HIS A 823 -24.24 3.85 -1.51
CA HIS A 823 -25.59 3.35 -1.36
C HIS A 823 -26.14 3.66 0.02
N VAL A 824 -27.22 4.44 0.07
CA VAL A 824 -27.88 4.82 1.33
C VAL A 824 -29.30 4.29 1.37
N THR A 825 -29.66 3.66 2.48
CA THR A 825 -31.05 3.35 2.85
C THR A 825 -31.38 4.02 4.18
N VAL A 826 -32.45 4.81 4.23
CA VAL A 826 -32.93 5.47 5.45
C VAL A 826 -34.42 5.26 5.63
N GLN A 827 -34.86 4.96 6.85
CA GLN A 827 -36.28 4.78 7.15
C GLN A 827 -36.72 5.35 8.51
N ASN A 828 -38.02 5.62 8.67
CA ASN A 828 -38.64 5.99 9.95
C ASN A 828 -37.90 7.11 10.68
N SER A 829 -37.55 8.19 9.97
CA SER A 829 -36.64 9.22 10.49
C SER A 829 -37.23 10.62 10.33
N LYS A 830 -36.70 11.58 11.08
CA LYS A 830 -37.19 12.96 11.11
C LYS A 830 -36.06 13.93 10.79
N ILE A 831 -36.29 14.84 9.85
CA ILE A 831 -35.33 15.87 9.43
C ILE A 831 -35.97 17.24 9.55
N MET A 832 -35.42 18.09 10.43
CA MET A 832 -35.95 19.41 10.76
C MET A 832 -34.93 20.52 10.53
N GLY A 833 -35.28 21.52 9.72
CA GLY A 833 -34.44 22.71 9.55
C GLY A 833 -33.10 22.42 8.86
N ALA A 834 -33.12 21.64 7.78
CA ALA A 834 -31.95 21.49 6.91
C ALA A 834 -31.81 22.72 5.99
N LYS A 835 -30.63 23.34 5.97
CA LYS A 835 -30.40 24.62 5.26
C LYS A 835 -30.36 24.47 3.74
N LEU A 836 -29.71 23.42 3.23
CA LEU A 836 -29.54 23.19 1.79
C LEU A 836 -30.51 22.12 1.26
N ALA A 837 -30.58 20.97 1.91
CA ALA A 837 -31.55 19.92 1.58
C ALA A 837 -31.67 18.90 2.72
N GLY A 838 -32.81 18.23 2.82
CA GLY A 838 -32.96 17.11 3.74
C GLY A 838 -32.14 15.88 3.32
N LEU A 839 -32.18 15.54 2.04
CA LEU A 839 -31.44 14.43 1.43
C LEU A 839 -30.70 14.92 0.17
N MET A 840 -29.51 14.38 -0.12
CA MET A 840 -28.84 14.64 -1.40
C MET A 840 -28.19 13.40 -1.99
N ALA A 841 -28.12 13.33 -3.33
CA ALA A 841 -27.25 12.40 -4.04
C ALA A 841 -26.49 13.07 -5.19
N TYR A 842 -25.17 12.85 -5.26
CA TYR A 842 -24.32 13.44 -6.30
C TYR A 842 -22.97 12.73 -6.52
N THR A 843 -22.29 13.03 -7.62
CA THR A 843 -20.94 12.53 -7.90
C THR A 843 -19.93 13.68 -7.77
N LYS A 844 -19.12 13.66 -6.71
CA LYS A 844 -18.04 14.62 -6.48
C LYS A 844 -16.74 14.18 -7.14
N LYS A 845 -16.46 12.88 -7.11
CA LYS A 845 -15.28 12.24 -7.66
C LYS A 845 -15.71 11.39 -8.88
N PRO A 846 -15.45 11.84 -10.13
CA PRO A 846 -15.88 11.17 -11.37
C PRO A 846 -15.30 9.76 -11.62
N VAL A 847 -14.53 9.26 -10.67
CA VAL A 847 -13.91 7.94 -10.61
C VAL A 847 -14.89 6.86 -10.15
N TYR A 848 -15.91 7.26 -9.38
CA TYR A 848 -16.94 6.39 -8.84
C TYR A 848 -18.19 6.41 -9.71
N SER A 849 -19.00 5.37 -9.56
CA SER A 849 -20.30 5.24 -10.19
C SER A 849 -21.35 6.22 -9.61
N ALA A 850 -22.55 6.16 -10.16
CA ALA A 850 -23.73 6.85 -9.63
C ALA A 850 -23.99 6.50 -8.16
N ALA A 851 -24.23 7.52 -7.33
CA ALA A 851 -24.68 7.33 -5.96
C ALA A 851 -26.20 7.12 -5.91
N THR A 852 -26.65 6.31 -4.95
CA THR A 852 -28.07 6.01 -4.75
C THR A 852 -28.51 6.27 -3.31
N LEU A 853 -29.74 6.75 -3.13
CA LEU A 853 -30.36 6.95 -1.82
C LEU A 853 -31.83 6.50 -1.85
N ARG A 854 -32.22 5.58 -0.98
CA ARG A 854 -33.60 5.13 -0.80
C ARG A 854 -34.09 5.57 0.57
N ALA A 855 -35.17 6.34 0.60
CA ALA A 855 -35.75 6.92 1.79
C ALA A 855 -37.22 6.51 1.93
N LYS A 856 -37.64 6.02 3.10
CA LYS A 856 -39.02 5.62 3.39
C LYS A 856 -39.48 6.19 4.74
N ASP A 857 -40.73 6.62 4.86
CA ASP A 857 -41.31 7.08 6.13
C ASP A 857 -40.46 8.20 6.80
N ILE A 858 -40.10 9.22 6.01
CA ILE A 858 -39.32 10.38 6.47
C ILE A 858 -40.23 11.58 6.73
N ILE A 859 -40.15 12.14 7.94
CA ILE A 859 -40.87 13.36 8.30
C ILE A 859 -39.93 14.56 8.11
N PHE A 860 -40.22 15.39 7.10
CA PHE A 860 -39.53 16.66 6.89
C PHE A 860 -40.29 17.82 7.53
N LYS A 861 -39.60 18.71 8.25
CA LYS A 861 -40.16 19.99 8.70
C LYS A 861 -39.16 21.12 8.43
N HIS A 862 -39.59 22.18 7.75
CA HIS A 862 -38.73 23.34 7.41
C HIS A 862 -37.43 22.94 6.69
N SER A 863 -37.52 21.96 5.78
CA SER A 863 -36.43 21.55 4.90
C SER A 863 -36.92 21.76 3.47
N THR A 864 -36.34 22.69 2.73
CA THR A 864 -36.77 22.98 1.35
C THR A 864 -35.54 23.23 0.47
N PRO A 865 -35.23 22.34 -0.49
CA PRO A 865 -35.95 21.11 -0.84
C PRO A 865 -35.81 19.96 0.18
N ASN A 866 -36.75 19.01 0.14
CA ASN A 866 -36.65 17.75 0.91
C ASN A 866 -35.52 16.86 0.38
N ALA A 867 -35.33 16.82 -0.95
CA ALA A 867 -34.28 16.07 -1.62
C ALA A 867 -33.71 16.86 -2.81
N LEU A 868 -32.41 16.74 -3.05
CA LEU A 868 -31.72 17.35 -4.20
C LEU A 868 -30.78 16.32 -4.87
N VAL A 869 -30.96 16.08 -6.17
CA VAL A 869 -30.31 14.97 -6.89
C VAL A 869 -29.58 15.50 -8.12
N GLN A 870 -28.29 15.16 -8.25
CA GLN A 870 -27.52 15.52 -9.44
C GLN A 870 -27.80 14.53 -10.58
N ASN A 871 -27.86 15.01 -11.82
CA ASN A 871 -27.93 14.17 -13.02
C ASN A 871 -26.98 12.96 -12.95
N GLY A 872 -27.53 11.77 -13.28
CA GLY A 872 -26.81 10.50 -13.22
C GLY A 872 -26.80 9.82 -11.85
N ASN A 873 -27.40 10.41 -10.81
CA ASN A 873 -27.57 9.82 -9.49
C ASN A 873 -29.06 9.62 -9.20
N GLU A 874 -29.38 8.82 -8.17
CA GLU A 874 -30.77 8.44 -7.89
C GLU A 874 -31.15 8.67 -6.42
N VAL A 875 -32.30 9.31 -6.20
CA VAL A 875 -32.98 9.33 -4.90
C VAL A 875 -34.40 8.85 -5.07
N MET A 876 -34.79 7.82 -4.31
CA MET A 876 -36.16 7.33 -4.24
C MET A 876 -36.74 7.66 -2.87
N LEU A 877 -37.77 8.51 -2.84
CA LEU A 877 -38.45 8.96 -1.64
C LEU A 877 -39.87 8.39 -1.58
N SER A 878 -40.13 7.53 -0.60
CA SER A 878 -41.41 6.82 -0.40
C SER A 878 -41.95 6.12 -1.67
N GLY A 879 -41.03 5.56 -2.47
CA GLY A 879 -41.37 4.86 -3.72
C GLY A 879 -41.39 5.75 -4.97
N THR A 880 -41.29 7.08 -4.82
CA THR A 880 -41.24 8.03 -5.93
C THR A 880 -39.80 8.43 -6.23
N LEU A 881 -39.40 8.38 -7.50
CA LEU A 881 -38.09 8.89 -7.94
C LEU A 881 -38.10 10.43 -7.88
N VAL A 882 -37.07 11.02 -7.29
CA VAL A 882 -36.90 12.47 -7.26
C VAL A 882 -36.22 12.93 -8.55
N GLU A 883 -36.80 13.91 -9.22
CA GLU A 883 -36.27 14.46 -10.48
C GLU A 883 -34.83 14.99 -10.31
N PRO A 884 -33.87 14.47 -11.09
CA PRO A 884 -32.51 15.00 -11.12
C PRO A 884 -32.44 16.41 -11.72
N SER A 885 -31.46 17.16 -11.26
CA SER A 885 -31.15 18.49 -11.78
C SER A 885 -29.65 18.68 -11.97
N GLU A 886 -29.28 19.65 -12.80
CA GLU A 886 -27.88 20.04 -12.96
C GLU A 886 -27.48 21.04 -11.88
N PHE A 887 -26.41 20.74 -11.15
CA PHE A 887 -25.77 21.70 -10.26
C PHE A 887 -24.27 21.47 -10.14
N ASP A 888 -23.54 22.57 -9.93
CA ASP A 888 -22.08 22.57 -9.79
C ASP A 888 -21.67 22.23 -8.34
N ILE A 889 -21.21 21.00 -8.15
CA ILE A 889 -20.68 20.49 -6.88
C ILE A 889 -19.50 21.33 -6.38
N ASN A 890 -18.59 21.74 -7.26
CA ASN A 890 -17.43 22.53 -6.86
C ASN A 890 -17.86 23.90 -6.35
N ARG A 891 -18.92 24.48 -6.92
CA ARG A 891 -19.51 25.73 -6.41
C ARG A 891 -20.16 25.51 -5.05
N LEU A 892 -20.94 24.45 -4.86
CA LEU A 892 -21.57 24.13 -3.57
C LEU A 892 -20.53 23.98 -2.43
N TYR A 893 -19.42 23.29 -2.69
CA TYR A 893 -18.30 23.16 -1.74
C TYR A 893 -17.54 24.47 -1.48
N LYS A 894 -17.66 25.47 -2.35
CA LYS A 894 -17.06 26.80 -2.16
C LYS A 894 -17.99 27.78 -1.45
N THR A 895 -19.31 27.60 -1.55
CA THR A 895 -20.30 28.55 -1.02
C THR A 895 -21.10 28.01 0.15
N SER A 896 -21.81 26.90 -0.05
CA SER A 896 -22.91 26.47 0.81
C SER A 896 -22.51 25.35 1.78
N MET A 897 -21.55 24.50 1.39
CA MET A 897 -20.95 23.44 2.22
C MET A 897 -19.59 23.87 2.81
N LYS A 898 -19.39 25.19 2.97
CA LYS A 898 -18.19 25.77 3.61
C LYS A 898 -18.63 26.74 4.71
N SER A 899 -19.32 26.22 5.71
CA SER A 899 -19.76 27.01 6.87
C SER A 899 -18.63 27.09 7.90
N GLY A 900 -17.76 28.11 7.83
CA GLY A 900 -16.72 28.25 8.86
C GLY A 900 -15.73 29.42 8.85
N LEU A 901 -15.52 30.14 7.75
CA LEU A 901 -14.79 31.42 7.86
C LEU A 901 -15.74 32.51 8.39
N LYS A 902 -15.91 32.54 9.71
CA LYS A 902 -16.07 33.77 10.46
C LYS A 902 -14.93 33.89 11.45
#